data_AF-A0A401GAT2-F1
#
_entry.id   AF-A0A401GAT2-F1
#
_cell.length_a   1.000
_cell.length_b   1.000
_cell.length_c   1.000
_cell.angle_alpha   90.00
_cell.angle_beta   90.00
_cell.angle_gamma   90.00
#
_symmetry.space_group_name_H-M   'P 1'
#
loop_
_entity.id
_entity.type
_entity.pdbx_description
1 polymer ?
#
loop_
_entity_poly.entity_id
_entity_poly.type
_entity_poly.pdbx_seq_one_letter_code
_entity_poly.pdbx_strand_id
1 'polypeptide(L)'
;MFFFRGVGHSFMTVFDNNHARLDGPPVVHSVRPGPPSAEINALKHELRKSKAEAEVQKQAEERLKDHGNKLQEKVKILQDKIETMGIEDRHVHSAFRRLEDNDLRQKDSLNRIREELQRTAQLSSGYKHELAILQKKHEDVLALLHIRTSELHEAQQFLSKPDDTSDAEVMRTVEKLDAEIYQIAAQIANTVQFSRDQRMQPHLVDQLAEDAGLADILGLALVQLLKSKQHHEDPICVQIALQACMSQYAAWMIQTWDFKPRGEQRLIEKIYAGIIQDESQTVSARWRVLTRSYLRTLVDEGTMTHWLQCFLIGHISDVLRVSGLTDDPRELCQAVERLFGKQMRSIVKLSLDIREAAGERIMSGNVEAIVIKAGTPFDQQQMEDAFAEERDVKDKESVIRDLVKAKFNKRACLFQIKVAQALMERQNDVVAIAATGFGKTLSFWIPLLMALEDGEDKLIIIVTPLNILGKQNVNLLQRANIQAMAIDARNATNEVFEDVQAGKYQVVVLNPEIIMEDDGHCEKLWKKPKFTLKILHVIFDEGHCVKEWSAFREQYKHVGALRYLIPETIPFYVASATLPSTVLLDVGRMLQLREGCTEHIIRSNDRPNIAISVRKMQLSARSFEDLNFLIPEDFKDGDPPPSKFLIFFDNIKEAEAAVKHLRSRLPEPLRDKIKHFRSIMMPEYRDDEYDALKNSDIFGLCVTDSFGMGLDLPDILLIIQ
;
A
#
# COMPACT_ATOMS: atom_id res chain seq x y z
N MET A 1 4.86 103.33 -37.17
CA MET A 1 5.04 104.32 -36.08
C MET A 1 6.23 103.87 -35.25
N PHE A 2 7.24 104.67 -34.91
CA PHE A 2 7.65 106.04 -35.31
C PHE A 2 9.12 105.95 -35.81
N PHE A 3 9.82 106.95 -36.38
CA PHE A 3 9.70 108.41 -36.34
C PHE A 3 10.07 109.06 -37.69
N PHE A 4 9.54 110.27 -37.91
CA PHE A 4 10.24 111.35 -38.62
C PHE A 4 9.82 112.67 -37.97
N ARG A 5 10.75 113.57 -37.59
CA ARG A 5 10.41 114.93 -37.17
C ARG A 5 11.57 115.93 -37.27
N GLY A 6 11.40 116.93 -38.15
CA GLY A 6 12.07 118.23 -38.08
C GLY A 6 13.51 118.31 -38.62
N VAL A 7 14.09 119.50 -38.83
CA VAL A 7 13.56 120.89 -38.81
C VAL A 7 14.34 121.76 -39.81
N GLY A 8 13.68 122.73 -40.45
CA GLY A 8 14.27 123.91 -41.09
C GLY A 8 13.12 124.76 -41.69
N HIS A 9 12.75 125.93 -41.19
CA HIS A 9 13.49 127.22 -41.15
C HIS A 9 13.98 127.62 -42.56
N SER A 10 13.68 128.82 -43.08
CA SER A 10 13.52 130.09 -42.34
C SER A 10 12.42 131.02 -42.87
N PHE A 11 11.83 131.81 -41.97
CA PHE A 11 11.42 133.20 -42.26
C PHE A 11 12.68 134.09 -42.18
N MET A 12 12.76 135.16 -42.97
CA MET A 12 12.82 136.54 -42.45
C MET A 12 12.86 137.59 -43.57
N THR A 13 12.07 138.65 -43.37
CA THR A 13 11.98 139.93 -44.11
C THR A 13 13.29 140.72 -44.13
N VAL A 14 13.46 141.69 -45.06
CA VAL A 14 13.85 143.12 -44.82
C VAL A 14 14.39 143.81 -46.10
N PHE A 15 13.90 145.03 -46.43
CA PHE A 15 14.36 146.01 -47.46
C PHE A 15 14.39 145.51 -48.94
N ASP A 16 14.29 146.31 -50.02
CA ASP A 16 14.13 147.77 -50.25
C ASP A 16 13.57 148.03 -51.69
N ASN A 17 13.23 149.23 -52.21
CA ASN A 17 13.11 150.60 -51.67
C ASN A 17 11.89 151.36 -52.28
N ASN A 18 12.07 152.17 -53.35
CA ASN A 18 11.09 153.11 -53.94
C ASN A 18 11.30 153.40 -55.45
N HIS A 19 10.37 154.20 -55.99
CA HIS A 19 10.41 155.01 -57.23
C HIS A 19 10.13 154.31 -58.57
N ALA A 20 9.54 155.00 -59.58
CA ALA A 20 9.22 156.43 -59.67
C ALA A 20 7.75 156.72 -60.11
N ARG A 21 7.25 157.91 -59.73
CA ARG A 21 6.07 158.56 -60.34
C ARG A 21 6.51 159.43 -61.54
N LEU A 22 5.52 159.85 -62.34
CA LEU A 22 5.18 161.25 -62.74
C LEU A 22 4.35 161.13 -64.05
N ASP A 23 3.15 161.71 -64.21
CA ASP A 23 2.73 163.13 -64.18
C ASP A 23 3.48 164.00 -65.21
N GLY A 24 2.78 164.44 -66.28
CA GLY A 24 3.34 165.37 -67.29
C GLY A 24 2.38 165.71 -68.46
N PRO A 25 2.35 166.97 -68.98
CA PRO A 25 1.36 167.43 -70.01
C PRO A 25 2.06 168.09 -71.25
N PRO A 26 1.55 169.13 -71.96
CA PRO A 26 0.26 169.36 -72.68
C PRO A 26 0.44 169.80 -74.19
N VAL A 27 -0.64 170.34 -74.82
CA VAL A 27 -0.71 171.40 -75.90
C VAL A 27 -0.96 171.04 -77.40
N VAL A 28 -2.20 171.34 -77.84
CA VAL A 28 -2.72 172.09 -79.04
C VAL A 28 -1.89 172.31 -80.34
N HIS A 29 -2.50 172.07 -81.53
CA HIS A 29 -2.64 172.92 -82.78
C HIS A 29 -2.91 172.04 -84.06
N SER A 30 -3.67 172.34 -85.15
CA SER A 30 -4.47 173.46 -85.74
C SER A 30 -3.76 174.30 -86.86
N VAL A 31 -4.30 174.74 -88.03
CA VAL A 31 -5.62 174.61 -88.74
C VAL A 31 -5.55 175.26 -90.19
N ARG A 32 -6.66 175.41 -90.98
CA ARG A 32 -6.88 176.24 -92.26
C ARG A 32 -6.61 175.60 -93.67
N PRO A 33 -7.11 176.16 -94.83
CA PRO A 33 -8.44 176.77 -95.11
C PRO A 33 -9.08 176.66 -96.57
N GLY A 34 -10.43 176.59 -96.65
CA GLY A 34 -11.35 177.27 -97.64
C GLY A 34 -11.32 176.93 -99.16
N PRO A 35 -12.15 177.59 -100.03
CA PRO A 35 -13.47 178.26 -99.86
C PRO A 35 -14.51 177.82 -100.98
N PRO A 36 -15.69 178.45 -101.29
CA PRO A 36 -16.50 179.51 -100.65
C PRO A 36 -18.06 179.28 -100.52
N SER A 37 -18.74 180.18 -99.77
CA SER A 37 -20.13 180.71 -99.91
C SER A 37 -21.39 180.09 -99.24
N ALA A 38 -22.15 181.00 -98.58
CA ALA A 38 -23.62 181.12 -98.37
C ALA A 38 -24.48 180.07 -97.60
N GLU A 39 -24.76 180.32 -96.29
CA GLU A 39 -25.96 179.76 -95.60
C GLU A 39 -26.32 180.50 -94.28
N ILE A 40 -27.59 180.92 -94.05
CA ILE A 40 -28.05 181.58 -92.80
C ILE A 40 -29.47 181.15 -92.30
N ASN A 41 -30.32 180.50 -93.12
CA ASN A 41 -31.74 180.29 -92.77
C ASN A 41 -32.06 179.15 -91.78
N ALA A 42 -31.08 178.38 -91.29
CA ALA A 42 -31.32 177.11 -90.56
C ALA A 42 -31.53 177.22 -89.02
N LEU A 43 -30.86 178.17 -88.36
CA LEU A 43 -30.54 178.06 -86.91
C LEU A 43 -31.71 178.26 -85.91
N LYS A 44 -32.94 178.49 -86.37
CA LYS A 44 -34.12 178.55 -85.47
C LYS A 44 -34.75 177.19 -85.15
N HIS A 45 -34.26 176.10 -85.76
CA HIS A 45 -34.83 174.76 -85.58
C HIS A 45 -34.26 174.02 -84.35
N GLU A 46 -32.97 174.18 -84.03
CA GLU A 46 -32.27 173.34 -83.03
C GLU A 46 -32.80 173.47 -81.60
N LEU A 47 -33.27 174.66 -81.21
CA LEU A 47 -33.78 174.93 -79.86
C LEU A 47 -34.99 174.06 -79.46
N ARG A 48 -35.69 173.44 -80.44
CA ARG A 48 -36.78 172.48 -80.17
C ARG A 48 -36.31 171.06 -79.94
N LYS A 49 -35.10 170.67 -80.35
CA LYS A 49 -34.61 169.28 -80.21
C LYS A 49 -34.13 168.98 -78.80
N SER A 50 -33.33 169.89 -78.22
CA SER A 50 -32.67 169.70 -76.91
C SER A 50 -33.63 169.37 -75.75
N LYS A 51 -34.89 169.83 -75.79
CA LYS A 51 -35.87 169.52 -74.73
C LYS A 51 -36.38 168.08 -74.72
N ALA A 52 -36.28 167.34 -75.83
CA ALA A 52 -36.78 165.96 -75.90
C ALA A 52 -35.81 164.93 -75.30
N GLU A 53 -34.51 165.22 -75.30
CA GLU A 53 -33.45 164.27 -74.93
C GLU A 53 -33.33 164.10 -73.39
N ALA A 54 -33.65 165.14 -72.62
CA ALA A 54 -33.54 165.14 -71.15
C ALA A 54 -34.54 164.22 -70.43
N GLU A 55 -35.70 163.96 -71.01
CA GLU A 55 -36.79 163.23 -70.34
C GLU A 55 -36.62 161.69 -70.43
N VAL A 56 -35.92 161.21 -71.47
CA VAL A 56 -35.52 159.80 -71.62
C VAL A 56 -34.51 159.38 -70.56
N GLN A 57 -33.56 160.26 -70.21
CA GLN A 57 -32.48 160.01 -69.25
C GLN A 57 -33.00 159.50 -67.90
N LYS A 58 -34.11 160.10 -67.41
CA LYS A 58 -34.68 159.83 -66.09
C LYS A 58 -35.26 158.40 -65.95
N GLN A 59 -35.77 157.81 -67.03
CA GLN A 59 -36.32 156.44 -67.00
C GLN A 59 -35.23 155.35 -66.93
N ALA A 60 -33.96 155.69 -67.17
CA ALA A 60 -32.85 154.74 -67.08
C ALA A 60 -32.40 154.47 -65.63
N GLU A 61 -32.39 155.49 -64.77
CA GLU A 61 -31.86 155.38 -63.41
C GLU A 61 -32.71 154.47 -62.50
N GLU A 62 -34.04 154.53 -62.60
CA GLU A 62 -34.94 153.69 -61.78
C GLU A 62 -34.74 152.19 -62.05
N ARG A 63 -34.45 151.81 -63.31
CA ARG A 63 -34.21 150.41 -63.71
C ARG A 63 -32.92 149.84 -63.12
N LEU A 64 -31.87 150.66 -62.98
CA LEU A 64 -30.60 150.24 -62.37
C LEU A 64 -30.78 149.97 -60.87
N LYS A 65 -31.61 150.77 -60.19
CA LYS A 65 -31.82 150.68 -58.72
C LYS A 65 -32.52 149.36 -58.31
N ASP A 66 -33.53 148.94 -59.05
CA ASP A 66 -34.21 147.65 -58.81
C ASP A 66 -33.31 146.43 -59.05
N HIS A 67 -32.39 146.51 -60.03
CA HIS A 67 -31.45 145.43 -60.32
C HIS A 67 -30.40 145.23 -59.20
N GLY A 68 -29.97 146.31 -58.55
CA GLY A 68 -29.03 146.25 -57.42
C GLY A 68 -29.57 145.48 -56.21
N ASN A 69 -30.85 145.71 -55.86
CA ASN A 69 -31.48 145.04 -54.72
C ASN A 69 -31.51 143.50 -54.89
N LYS A 70 -31.86 143.04 -56.10
CA LYS A 70 -31.95 141.61 -56.46
C LYS A 70 -30.59 140.88 -56.46
N LEU A 71 -29.48 141.61 -56.51
CA LEU A 71 -28.13 141.06 -56.36
C LEU A 71 -27.74 140.87 -54.89
N GLN A 72 -28.08 141.81 -54.00
CA GLN A 72 -27.78 141.68 -52.56
C GLN A 72 -28.49 140.49 -51.91
N GLU A 73 -29.75 140.25 -52.26
CA GLU A 73 -30.53 139.11 -51.75
C GLU A 73 -29.90 137.75 -52.09
N LYS A 74 -29.41 137.59 -53.34
CA LYS A 74 -28.71 136.37 -53.78
C LYS A 74 -27.39 136.14 -53.06
N VAL A 75 -26.64 137.19 -52.73
CA VAL A 75 -25.37 137.07 -52.00
C VAL A 75 -25.61 136.50 -50.60
N LYS A 76 -26.64 136.99 -49.89
CA LYS A 76 -26.99 136.49 -48.55
C LYS A 76 -27.33 135.01 -48.55
N ILE A 77 -28.19 134.57 -49.49
CA ILE A 77 -28.60 133.15 -49.62
C ILE A 77 -27.40 132.21 -49.86
N LEU A 78 -26.34 132.70 -50.52
CA LEU A 78 -25.12 131.92 -50.74
C LEU A 78 -24.23 131.84 -49.49
N GLN A 79 -24.21 132.89 -48.65
CA GLN A 79 -23.41 132.91 -47.42
C GLN A 79 -23.92 131.89 -46.39
N ASP A 80 -25.23 131.90 -46.11
CA ASP A 80 -25.87 130.97 -45.16
C ASP A 80 -25.61 129.48 -45.54
N LYS A 81 -25.57 129.19 -46.85
CA LYS A 81 -25.27 127.85 -47.39
C LYS A 81 -23.84 127.41 -47.16
N ILE A 82 -22.86 128.30 -47.32
CA ILE A 82 -21.44 128.00 -47.10
C ILE A 82 -21.18 127.67 -45.63
N GLU A 83 -21.77 128.43 -44.71
CA GLU A 83 -21.61 128.20 -43.27
C GLU A 83 -22.21 126.85 -42.84
N THR A 84 -23.37 126.48 -43.39
CA THR A 84 -24.02 125.18 -43.15
C THR A 84 -23.13 124.01 -43.57
N MET A 85 -22.61 124.02 -44.82
CA MET A 85 -21.72 122.97 -45.33
C MET A 85 -20.43 122.85 -44.50
N GLY A 86 -19.93 123.98 -43.98
CA GLY A 86 -18.77 124.03 -43.09
C GLY A 86 -18.99 123.40 -41.71
N ILE A 87 -20.21 123.02 -41.33
CA ILE A 87 -20.51 122.28 -40.08
C ILE A 87 -20.59 120.76 -40.34
N GLU A 88 -21.05 120.36 -41.52
CA GLU A 88 -21.18 118.95 -41.92
C GLU A 88 -19.81 118.30 -42.17
N ASP A 89 -18.91 118.94 -42.92
CA ASP A 89 -17.56 118.42 -43.17
C ASP A 89 -16.77 118.17 -41.87
N ARG A 90 -16.87 119.09 -40.89
CA ARG A 90 -16.25 118.92 -39.57
C ARG A 90 -16.80 117.71 -38.81
N HIS A 91 -18.08 117.36 -38.97
CA HIS A 91 -18.63 116.13 -38.40
C HIS A 91 -18.09 114.89 -39.11
N VAL A 92 -18.06 114.87 -40.45
CA VAL A 92 -17.53 113.76 -41.25
C VAL A 92 -16.05 113.48 -40.91
N HIS A 93 -15.21 114.51 -40.87
CA HIS A 93 -13.81 114.42 -40.44
C HIS A 93 -13.64 113.92 -39.00
N SER A 94 -14.61 114.19 -38.10
CA SER A 94 -14.59 113.69 -36.72
C SER A 94 -15.05 112.23 -36.59
N ALA A 95 -15.86 111.75 -37.53
CA ALA A 95 -16.32 110.36 -37.59
C ALA A 95 -15.24 109.45 -38.22
N PHE A 96 -14.60 109.92 -39.31
CA PHE A 96 -13.57 109.16 -40.03
C PHE A 96 -12.41 108.75 -39.11
N ARG A 97 -11.86 109.68 -38.33
CA ARG A 97 -10.78 109.37 -37.37
C ARG A 97 -11.16 108.33 -36.30
N ARG A 98 -12.43 108.26 -35.87
CA ARG A 98 -12.88 107.22 -34.92
C ARG A 98 -12.97 105.84 -35.56
N LEU A 99 -13.16 105.76 -36.88
CA LEU A 99 -13.15 104.50 -37.62
C LEU A 99 -11.71 104.02 -37.83
N GLU A 100 -10.77 104.90 -38.17
CA GLU A 100 -9.33 104.59 -38.25
C GLU A 100 -8.77 104.06 -36.92
N ASP A 101 -9.07 104.73 -35.80
CA ASP A 101 -8.65 104.30 -34.46
C ASP A 101 -9.23 102.92 -34.07
N ASN A 102 -10.42 102.56 -34.55
CA ASN A 102 -11.03 101.25 -34.30
C ASN A 102 -10.45 100.16 -35.21
N ASP A 103 -10.21 100.45 -36.48
CA ASP A 103 -9.58 99.51 -37.43
C ASP A 103 -8.16 99.12 -36.98
N LEU A 104 -7.36 100.08 -36.48
CA LEU A 104 -6.06 99.78 -35.87
C LEU A 104 -6.20 98.81 -34.68
N ARG A 105 -7.12 99.09 -33.75
CA ARG A 105 -7.35 98.23 -32.56
C ARG A 105 -7.82 96.84 -32.93
N GLN A 106 -8.66 96.70 -33.95
CA GLN A 106 -9.12 95.40 -34.45
C GLN A 106 -7.98 94.61 -35.11
N LYS A 107 -7.11 95.27 -35.89
CA LYS A 107 -5.91 94.66 -36.49
C LYS A 107 -4.92 94.17 -35.44
N ASP A 108 -4.63 94.98 -34.41
CA ASP A 108 -3.76 94.58 -33.30
C ASP A 108 -4.33 93.40 -32.50
N SER A 109 -5.65 93.35 -32.29
CA SER A 109 -6.32 92.23 -31.63
C SER A 109 -6.25 90.94 -32.47
N LEU A 110 -6.54 91.04 -33.76
CA LEU A 110 -6.44 89.92 -34.72
C LEU A 110 -5.02 89.35 -34.81
N ASN A 111 -3.99 90.19 -34.78
CA ASN A 111 -2.60 89.74 -34.79
C ASN A 111 -2.24 88.93 -33.54
N ARG A 112 -2.65 89.38 -32.33
CA ARG A 112 -2.42 88.63 -31.08
C ARG A 112 -3.12 87.27 -31.10
N ILE A 113 -4.39 87.24 -31.49
CA ILE A 113 -5.16 85.98 -31.61
C ILE A 113 -4.50 85.03 -32.61
N ARG A 114 -3.95 85.55 -33.71
CA ARG A 114 -3.23 84.77 -34.73
C ARG A 114 -1.93 84.16 -34.19
N GLU A 115 -1.17 84.90 -33.38
CA GLU A 115 0.04 84.38 -32.71
C GLU A 115 -0.29 83.29 -31.68
N GLU A 116 -1.34 83.47 -30.87
CA GLU A 116 -1.81 82.45 -29.92
C GLU A 116 -2.33 81.19 -30.63
N LEU A 117 -3.08 81.35 -31.72
CA LEU A 117 -3.53 80.24 -32.56
C LEU A 117 -2.34 79.48 -33.18
N GLN A 118 -1.29 80.18 -33.59
CA GLN A 118 -0.09 79.56 -34.16
C GLN A 118 0.72 78.80 -33.10
N ARG A 119 0.86 79.34 -31.88
CA ARG A 119 1.51 78.65 -30.75
C ARG A 119 0.72 77.41 -30.31
N THR A 120 -0.59 77.51 -30.19
CA THR A 120 -1.45 76.37 -29.80
C THR A 120 -1.50 75.29 -30.88
N ALA A 121 -1.46 75.66 -32.16
CA ALA A 121 -1.31 74.70 -33.26
C ALA A 121 0.04 73.96 -33.21
N GLN A 122 1.15 74.65 -32.92
CA GLN A 122 2.46 74.03 -32.74
C GLN A 122 2.48 73.05 -31.55
N LEU A 123 1.93 73.44 -30.40
CA LEU A 123 1.81 72.56 -29.23
C LEU A 123 0.91 71.35 -29.51
N SER A 124 -0.23 71.54 -30.17
CA SER A 124 -1.11 70.44 -30.60
C SER A 124 -0.42 69.47 -31.55
N SER A 125 0.43 69.97 -32.45
CA SER A 125 1.24 69.13 -33.33
C SER A 125 2.29 68.32 -32.56
N GLY A 126 2.96 68.94 -31.57
CA GLY A 126 3.91 68.26 -30.68
C GLY A 126 3.25 67.13 -29.90
N TYR A 127 2.14 67.42 -29.20
CA TYR A 127 1.40 66.40 -28.45
C TYR A 127 0.86 65.28 -29.35
N LYS A 128 0.38 65.58 -30.57
CA LYS A 128 -0.04 64.53 -31.52
C LYS A 128 1.10 63.59 -31.91
N HIS A 129 2.33 64.11 -32.07
CA HIS A 129 3.49 63.29 -32.39
C HIS A 129 3.91 62.40 -31.19
N GLU A 130 3.93 62.96 -29.98
CA GLU A 130 4.22 62.22 -28.75
C GLU A 130 3.16 61.15 -28.44
N LEU A 131 1.89 61.46 -28.63
CA LEU A 131 0.77 60.52 -28.45
C LEU A 131 0.84 59.37 -29.47
N ALA A 132 1.22 59.64 -30.73
CA ALA A 132 1.46 58.58 -31.72
C ALA A 132 2.66 57.69 -31.37
N ILE A 133 3.73 58.24 -30.79
CA ILE A 133 4.88 57.46 -30.28
C ILE A 133 4.46 56.59 -29.08
N LEU A 134 3.61 57.12 -28.18
CA LEU A 134 3.09 56.37 -27.03
C LEU A 134 2.11 55.27 -27.46
N GLN A 135 1.25 55.53 -28.44
CA GLN A 135 0.35 54.53 -29.03
C GLN A 135 1.15 53.38 -29.63
N LYS A 136 2.16 53.67 -30.48
CA LYS A 136 3.01 52.62 -31.05
C LYS A 136 3.73 51.81 -29.95
N LYS A 137 4.31 52.47 -28.95
CA LYS A 137 4.93 51.76 -27.81
C LYS A 137 3.94 50.89 -27.03
N HIS A 138 2.67 51.29 -26.95
CA HIS A 138 1.63 50.49 -26.30
C HIS A 138 1.26 49.27 -27.15
N GLU A 139 1.15 49.41 -28.47
CA GLU A 139 0.96 48.30 -29.42
C GLU A 139 2.14 47.31 -29.39
N ASP A 140 3.38 47.81 -29.43
CA ASP A 140 4.60 46.99 -29.31
C ASP A 140 4.62 46.19 -27.98
N VAL A 141 4.21 46.82 -26.86
CA VAL A 141 4.09 46.16 -25.56
C VAL A 141 2.96 45.12 -25.52
N LEU A 142 1.78 45.42 -26.07
CA LEU A 142 0.66 44.47 -26.13
C LEU A 142 1.00 43.24 -26.98
N ALA A 143 1.66 43.43 -28.12
CA ALA A 143 2.12 42.33 -28.96
C ALA A 143 3.12 41.43 -28.21
N LEU A 144 4.12 42.02 -27.53
CA LEU A 144 5.09 41.27 -26.74
C LEU A 144 4.44 40.56 -25.54
N LEU A 145 3.45 41.18 -24.88
CA LEU A 145 2.71 40.57 -23.77
C LEU A 145 1.88 39.38 -24.25
N HIS A 146 1.25 39.47 -25.43
CA HIS A 146 0.55 38.33 -26.05
C HIS A 146 1.51 37.19 -26.42
N ILE A 147 2.68 37.49 -27.01
CA ILE A 147 3.70 36.47 -27.34
C ILE A 147 4.16 35.77 -26.05
N ARG A 148 4.57 36.55 -25.03
CA ARG A 148 4.98 35.99 -23.73
C ARG A 148 3.86 35.20 -23.06
N THR A 149 2.59 35.57 -23.22
CA THR A 149 1.46 34.80 -22.67
C THR A 149 1.28 33.46 -23.38
N SER A 150 1.50 33.38 -24.70
CA SER A 150 1.50 32.10 -25.43
C SER A 150 2.66 31.21 -24.98
N GLU A 151 3.87 31.75 -24.96
CA GLU A 151 5.07 31.04 -24.50
C GLU A 151 4.92 30.54 -23.04
N LEU A 152 4.30 31.33 -22.15
CA LEU A 152 4.08 30.95 -20.76
C LEU A 152 2.93 29.93 -20.63
N HIS A 153 1.93 29.96 -21.52
CA HIS A 153 0.91 28.91 -21.59
C HIS A 153 1.49 27.59 -22.10
N GLU A 154 2.33 27.63 -23.13
CA GLU A 154 3.08 26.47 -23.64
C GLU A 154 4.07 25.95 -22.58
N ALA A 155 4.80 26.81 -21.88
CA ALA A 155 5.68 26.42 -20.78
C ALA A 155 4.91 25.88 -19.55
N GLN A 156 3.71 26.39 -19.25
CA GLN A 156 2.81 25.78 -18.27
C GLN A 156 2.37 24.37 -18.70
N GLN A 157 2.23 24.12 -20.00
CA GLN A 157 2.07 22.78 -20.53
C GLN A 157 3.35 21.92 -20.43
N PHE A 158 4.48 22.37 -19.88
CA PHE A 158 5.62 21.53 -19.51
C PHE A 158 5.85 21.38 -17.99
N LEU A 159 5.06 22.05 -17.15
CA LEU A 159 5.07 21.79 -15.71
C LEU A 159 4.58 20.36 -15.41
N SER A 160 5.24 19.72 -14.45
CA SER A 160 4.78 18.45 -13.88
C SER A 160 3.50 18.67 -13.08
N LYS A 161 2.37 18.20 -13.60
CA LYS A 161 1.19 17.96 -12.76
C LYS A 161 1.53 16.87 -11.72
N PRO A 162 0.95 16.91 -10.51
CA PRO A 162 0.93 15.72 -9.66
C PRO A 162 0.18 14.58 -10.37
N ASP A 163 0.48 13.34 -9.99
CA ASP A 163 -0.16 12.16 -10.56
C ASP A 163 -1.65 12.10 -10.17
N ASP A 164 -2.51 11.70 -11.11
CA ASP A 164 -3.97 11.58 -10.89
C ASP A 164 -4.34 10.28 -10.13
N THR A 165 -3.35 9.46 -9.75
CA THR A 165 -3.50 8.22 -8.96
C THR A 165 -2.20 7.95 -8.22
N SER A 166 -2.26 7.48 -6.97
CA SER A 166 -1.07 7.23 -6.14
C SER A 166 -0.56 5.78 -6.25
N ASP A 167 0.75 5.57 -6.05
CA ASP A 167 1.37 4.23 -6.05
C ASP A 167 0.65 3.27 -5.08
N ALA A 168 0.27 3.75 -3.90
CA ALA A 168 -0.47 2.98 -2.90
C ALA A 168 -1.88 2.58 -3.35
N GLU A 169 -2.48 3.29 -4.30
CA GLU A 169 -3.78 2.95 -4.90
C GLU A 169 -3.62 1.94 -6.04
N VAL A 170 -2.53 2.01 -6.80
CA VAL A 170 -2.14 0.97 -7.77
C VAL A 170 -1.84 -0.34 -7.03
N MET A 171 -1.02 -0.31 -5.98
CA MET A 171 -0.71 -1.51 -5.17
C MET A 171 -1.97 -2.14 -4.57
N ARG A 172 -2.89 -1.35 -3.99
CA ARG A 172 -4.22 -1.83 -3.54
C ARG A 172 -5.13 -2.37 -4.64
N THR A 173 -4.77 -2.20 -5.91
CA THR A 173 -5.51 -2.76 -7.05
C THR A 173 -4.83 -4.03 -7.54
N VAL A 174 -3.49 -4.11 -7.47
CA VAL A 174 -2.71 -5.35 -7.61
C VAL A 174 -3.08 -6.37 -6.52
N GLU A 175 -3.09 -5.96 -5.24
CA GLU A 175 -3.51 -6.80 -4.09
C GLU A 175 -4.90 -7.43 -4.30
N LYS A 176 -5.84 -6.69 -4.90
CA LYS A 176 -7.19 -7.20 -5.24
C LYS A 176 -7.16 -8.15 -6.42
N LEU A 177 -6.37 -7.86 -7.45
CA LEU A 177 -6.19 -8.72 -8.62
C LEU A 177 -5.59 -10.07 -8.20
N ASP A 178 -4.56 -10.08 -7.38
CA ASP A 178 -3.91 -11.30 -6.87
C ASP A 178 -4.86 -12.10 -5.96
N ALA A 179 -5.60 -11.42 -5.08
CA ALA A 179 -6.62 -12.08 -4.24
C ALA A 179 -7.77 -12.70 -5.06
N GLU A 180 -8.22 -12.03 -6.13
CA GLU A 180 -9.26 -12.52 -7.04
C GLU A 180 -8.72 -13.71 -7.86
N ILE A 181 -7.50 -13.62 -8.41
CA ILE A 181 -6.78 -14.72 -9.09
C ILE A 181 -6.64 -15.94 -8.17
N TYR A 182 -6.20 -15.74 -6.92
CA TYR A 182 -6.04 -16.80 -5.93
C TYR A 182 -7.37 -17.51 -5.65
N GLN A 183 -8.43 -16.74 -5.37
CA GLN A 183 -9.76 -17.28 -5.07
C GLN A 183 -10.38 -18.02 -6.26
N ILE A 184 -10.26 -17.48 -7.48
CA ILE A 184 -10.75 -18.13 -8.71
C ILE A 184 -10.02 -19.45 -8.95
N ALA A 185 -8.69 -19.47 -8.86
CA ALA A 185 -7.92 -20.68 -9.07
C ALA A 185 -8.31 -21.78 -8.07
N ALA A 186 -8.45 -21.43 -6.79
CA ALA A 186 -8.90 -22.36 -5.75
C ALA A 186 -10.35 -22.83 -5.99
N GLN A 187 -11.27 -21.94 -6.39
CA GLN A 187 -12.65 -22.30 -6.72
C GLN A 187 -12.72 -23.27 -7.90
N ILE A 188 -11.97 -23.01 -8.99
CA ILE A 188 -11.92 -23.91 -10.16
C ILE A 188 -11.34 -25.26 -9.74
N ALA A 189 -10.15 -25.27 -9.13
CA ALA A 189 -9.42 -26.49 -8.78
C ALA A 189 -10.20 -27.42 -7.82
N ASN A 190 -11.05 -26.87 -6.94
CA ASN A 190 -11.90 -27.66 -6.03
C ASN A 190 -13.30 -28.00 -6.60
N THR A 191 -13.82 -27.22 -7.57
CA THR A 191 -15.13 -27.52 -8.20
C THR A 191 -15.00 -28.59 -9.30
N VAL A 192 -13.82 -28.67 -9.93
CA VAL A 192 -13.53 -29.55 -11.06
C VAL A 192 -13.27 -30.98 -10.58
N GLN A 193 -14.13 -31.92 -10.96
CA GLN A 193 -13.96 -33.34 -10.66
C GLN A 193 -13.19 -34.07 -11.76
N PHE A 194 -11.93 -34.42 -11.50
CA PHE A 194 -11.10 -35.22 -12.40
C PHE A 194 -11.55 -36.69 -12.39
N SER A 195 -12.02 -37.20 -13.53
CA SER A 195 -12.49 -38.58 -13.68
C SER A 195 -11.33 -39.58 -13.64
N ARG A 196 -11.38 -40.57 -12.73
CA ARG A 196 -10.28 -41.54 -12.52
C ARG A 196 -9.90 -42.36 -13.75
N ASP A 197 -10.84 -42.62 -14.66
CA ASP A 197 -10.70 -43.62 -15.73
C ASP A 197 -10.39 -43.06 -17.13
N GLN A 198 -10.35 -41.74 -17.32
CA GLN A 198 -10.05 -41.10 -18.61
C GLN A 198 -8.66 -40.44 -18.64
N ARG A 199 -7.61 -41.26 -18.78
CA ARG A 199 -6.30 -40.74 -19.17
C ARG A 199 -6.25 -40.56 -20.69
N MET A 200 -6.16 -39.31 -21.15
CA MET A 200 -5.71 -39.02 -22.52
C MET A 200 -4.36 -39.70 -22.79
N GLN A 201 -4.11 -40.08 -24.05
CA GLN A 201 -2.82 -40.68 -24.41
C GLN A 201 -1.70 -39.64 -24.27
N PRO A 202 -0.52 -39.99 -23.71
CA PRO A 202 0.53 -39.00 -23.39
C PRO A 202 0.91 -38.08 -24.56
N HIS A 203 1.05 -38.63 -25.77
CA HIS A 203 1.40 -37.87 -26.97
C HIS A 203 0.40 -36.74 -27.29
N LEU A 204 -0.89 -36.93 -26.97
CA LEU A 204 -1.93 -35.93 -27.19
C LEU A 204 -1.85 -34.83 -26.13
N VAL A 205 -1.54 -35.18 -24.87
CA VAL A 205 -1.31 -34.20 -23.79
C VAL A 205 0.01 -33.45 -23.98
N ASP A 206 0.99 -34.06 -24.65
CA ASP A 206 2.21 -33.38 -25.12
C ASP A 206 1.88 -32.36 -26.20
N GLN A 207 1.22 -32.76 -27.28
CA GLN A 207 0.78 -31.85 -28.35
C GLN A 207 -0.11 -30.70 -27.83
N LEU A 208 -1.08 -30.98 -26.97
CA LEU A 208 -1.95 -29.93 -26.38
C LEU A 208 -1.17 -28.92 -25.51
N ALA A 209 -0.10 -29.34 -24.85
CA ALA A 209 0.74 -28.43 -24.07
C ALA A 209 1.68 -27.57 -24.95
N GLU A 210 2.06 -28.08 -26.12
CA GLU A 210 2.82 -27.35 -27.15
C GLU A 210 1.92 -26.36 -27.91
N ASP A 211 0.77 -26.81 -28.41
CA ASP A 211 -0.23 -25.97 -29.13
C ASP A 211 -0.71 -24.78 -28.28
N ALA A 212 -0.89 -24.98 -26.97
CA ALA A 212 -1.31 -23.95 -26.04
C ALA A 212 -0.16 -23.09 -25.47
N GLY A 213 1.11 -23.38 -25.83
CA GLY A 213 2.29 -22.66 -25.36
C GLY A 213 2.55 -22.75 -23.84
N LEU A 214 1.94 -23.73 -23.15
CA LEU A 214 1.93 -23.79 -21.68
C LEU A 214 3.33 -23.99 -21.07
N ALA A 215 4.28 -24.52 -21.84
CA ALA A 215 5.68 -24.64 -21.41
C ALA A 215 6.36 -23.29 -21.15
N ASP A 216 6.03 -22.25 -21.93
CA ASP A 216 6.60 -20.90 -21.77
C ASP A 216 5.97 -20.12 -20.60
N ILE A 217 4.72 -20.48 -20.24
CA ILE A 217 3.94 -19.84 -19.17
C ILE A 217 4.20 -20.50 -17.81
N LEU A 218 4.16 -21.84 -17.76
CA LEU A 218 4.21 -22.63 -16.53
C LEU A 218 5.57 -23.29 -16.26
N GLY A 219 6.43 -23.36 -17.28
CA GLY A 219 7.69 -24.10 -17.23
C GLY A 219 7.50 -25.61 -17.36
N LEU A 220 8.50 -26.27 -17.96
CA LEU A 220 8.49 -27.71 -18.25
C LEU A 220 8.20 -28.58 -17.01
N ALA A 221 8.72 -28.20 -15.84
CA ALA A 221 8.54 -28.97 -14.60
C ALA A 221 7.08 -29.00 -14.11
N LEU A 222 6.37 -27.86 -14.14
CA LEU A 222 4.97 -27.83 -13.72
C LEU A 222 4.08 -28.52 -14.75
N VAL A 223 4.34 -28.35 -16.05
CA VAL A 223 3.66 -29.10 -17.11
C VAL A 223 3.84 -30.62 -16.95
N GLN A 224 5.03 -31.10 -16.57
CA GLN A 224 5.27 -32.52 -16.26
C GLN A 224 4.53 -32.99 -15.00
N LEU A 225 4.38 -32.15 -13.97
CA LEU A 225 3.57 -32.48 -12.78
C LEU A 225 2.07 -32.58 -13.11
N LEU A 226 1.54 -31.64 -13.91
CA LEU A 226 0.15 -31.68 -14.40
C LEU A 226 -0.15 -32.98 -15.17
N LYS A 227 0.79 -33.42 -16.01
CA LYS A 227 0.67 -34.67 -16.82
C LYS A 227 0.83 -35.96 -16.01
N SER A 228 1.52 -35.95 -14.87
CA SER A 228 1.94 -37.18 -14.17
C SER A 228 1.21 -37.47 -12.85
N LYS A 229 0.60 -36.45 -12.24
CA LYS A 229 -0.17 -36.58 -10.99
C LYS A 229 -1.66 -36.85 -11.27
N GLN A 230 -2.36 -37.35 -10.25
CA GLN A 230 -3.82 -37.47 -10.26
C GLN A 230 -4.40 -36.44 -9.29
N HIS A 231 -5.04 -35.41 -9.84
CA HIS A 231 -5.42 -34.19 -9.11
C HIS A 231 -6.75 -34.30 -8.33
N HIS A 232 -7.34 -35.50 -8.24
CA HIS A 232 -8.62 -35.74 -7.56
C HIS A 232 -8.49 -35.90 -6.03
N GLU A 233 -7.30 -36.22 -5.53
CA GLU A 233 -6.99 -36.32 -4.10
C GLU A 233 -6.21 -35.09 -3.59
N ASP A 234 -5.49 -34.40 -4.47
CA ASP A 234 -4.78 -33.15 -4.19
C ASP A 234 -4.79 -32.25 -5.46
N PRO A 235 -5.60 -31.18 -5.50
CA PRO A 235 -5.70 -30.29 -6.66
C PRO A 235 -4.66 -29.16 -6.65
N ILE A 236 -3.71 -29.11 -5.70
CA ILE A 236 -2.80 -27.96 -5.52
C ILE A 236 -1.94 -27.68 -6.75
N CYS A 237 -1.53 -28.72 -7.49
CA CYS A 237 -0.77 -28.57 -8.73
C CYS A 237 -1.56 -27.81 -9.81
N VAL A 238 -2.87 -28.07 -9.91
CA VAL A 238 -3.77 -27.39 -10.85
C VAL A 238 -4.05 -25.97 -10.38
N GLN A 239 -4.25 -25.76 -9.07
CA GLN A 239 -4.43 -24.41 -8.50
C GLN A 239 -3.22 -23.52 -8.80
N ILE A 240 -1.99 -24.00 -8.55
CA ILE A 240 -0.75 -23.25 -8.82
C ILE A 240 -0.61 -22.94 -10.32
N ALA A 241 -0.90 -23.91 -11.20
CA ALA A 241 -0.86 -23.70 -12.64
C ALA A 241 -1.88 -22.66 -13.12
N LEU A 242 -3.10 -22.68 -12.58
CA LEU A 242 -4.13 -21.70 -12.87
C LEU A 242 -3.75 -20.30 -12.38
N GLN A 243 -3.16 -20.17 -11.18
CA GLN A 243 -2.65 -18.89 -10.67
C GLN A 243 -1.56 -18.32 -11.59
N ALA A 244 -0.50 -19.10 -11.86
CA ALA A 244 0.59 -18.68 -12.74
C ALA A 244 0.11 -18.27 -14.15
N CYS A 245 -0.81 -19.05 -14.73
CA CYS A 245 -1.41 -18.74 -16.03
C CYS A 245 -2.21 -17.42 -16.02
N MET A 246 -3.05 -17.20 -15.00
CA MET A 246 -3.85 -15.98 -14.88
C MET A 246 -2.99 -14.75 -14.59
N SER A 247 -1.99 -14.84 -13.71
CA SER A 247 -1.05 -13.75 -13.43
C SER A 247 -0.21 -13.36 -14.65
N GLN A 248 0.29 -14.34 -15.42
CA GLN A 248 1.06 -14.07 -16.62
C GLN A 248 0.21 -13.40 -17.73
N TYR A 249 -1.06 -13.78 -17.86
CA TYR A 249 -2.01 -13.14 -18.78
C TYR A 249 -2.43 -11.73 -18.30
N ALA A 250 -2.63 -11.54 -17.00
CA ALA A 250 -2.93 -10.23 -16.42
C ALA A 250 -1.78 -9.22 -16.63
N ALA A 251 -0.54 -9.63 -16.39
CA ALA A 251 0.63 -8.79 -16.68
C ALA A 251 0.76 -8.44 -18.17
N TRP A 252 0.47 -9.39 -19.07
CA TRP A 252 0.39 -9.11 -20.51
C TRP A 252 -0.68 -8.05 -20.84
N MET A 253 -1.85 -8.10 -20.21
CA MET A 253 -2.90 -7.09 -20.38
C MET A 253 -2.50 -5.69 -19.85
N ILE A 254 -1.69 -5.62 -18.79
CA ILE A 254 -1.20 -4.36 -18.20
C ILE A 254 -0.11 -3.72 -19.07
N GLN A 255 0.85 -4.52 -19.54
CA GLN A 255 2.02 -4.06 -20.29
C GLN A 255 1.72 -3.71 -21.77
N THR A 256 0.95 -4.56 -22.46
CA THR A 256 0.78 -4.53 -23.93
C THR A 256 0.32 -3.19 -24.48
N TRP A 257 0.83 -2.75 -25.63
CA TRP A 257 0.42 -1.47 -26.22
C TRP A 257 -0.86 -1.56 -27.05
N ASP A 258 -1.01 -2.59 -27.89
CA ASP A 258 -2.17 -2.82 -28.75
C ASP A 258 -2.63 -4.29 -28.63
N PHE A 259 -3.93 -4.51 -28.40
CA PHE A 259 -4.53 -5.84 -28.26
C PHE A 259 -4.79 -6.54 -29.60
N LYS A 260 -4.62 -5.87 -30.75
CA LYS A 260 -4.89 -6.45 -32.07
C LYS A 260 -3.89 -7.57 -32.40
N PRO A 261 -4.33 -8.78 -32.83
CA PRO A 261 -3.46 -9.92 -33.17
C PRO A 261 -2.45 -9.71 -34.34
N ARG A 262 -2.40 -8.52 -34.93
CA ARG A 262 -1.42 -8.08 -35.94
C ARG A 262 -0.91 -6.66 -35.67
N GLY A 263 -1.03 -6.17 -34.42
CA GLY A 263 -0.67 -4.82 -34.03
C GLY A 263 0.84 -4.59 -34.01
N GLU A 264 1.24 -3.32 -34.15
CA GLU A 264 2.65 -2.91 -34.20
C GLU A 264 3.29 -2.79 -32.80
N GLN A 265 2.85 -3.59 -31.83
CA GLN A 265 3.28 -3.55 -30.42
C GLN A 265 4.81 -3.47 -30.27
N ARG A 266 5.55 -4.37 -30.93
CA ARG A 266 7.03 -4.42 -30.89
C ARG A 266 7.72 -3.20 -31.53
N LEU A 267 7.02 -2.40 -32.32
CA LEU A 267 7.53 -1.13 -32.85
C LEU A 267 7.30 0.00 -31.84
N ILE A 268 6.09 0.08 -31.28
CA ILE A 268 5.71 1.05 -30.25
C ILE A 268 6.61 0.89 -29.00
N GLU A 269 6.85 -0.35 -28.56
CA GLU A 269 7.75 -0.66 -27.44
C GLU A 269 9.19 -0.20 -27.69
N LYS A 270 9.71 -0.41 -28.90
CA LYS A 270 11.08 0.02 -29.27
C LYS A 270 11.21 1.54 -29.38
N ILE A 271 10.20 2.21 -29.93
CA ILE A 271 10.13 3.67 -29.97
C ILE A 271 10.11 4.21 -28.55
N TYR A 272 9.26 3.64 -27.68
CA TYR A 272 9.12 4.10 -26.31
C TYR A 272 10.39 3.85 -25.46
N ALA A 273 11.07 2.72 -25.64
CA ALA A 273 12.35 2.44 -24.98
C ALA A 273 13.43 3.48 -25.35
N GLY A 274 13.51 3.88 -26.63
CA GLY A 274 14.39 4.96 -27.06
C GLY A 274 14.01 6.31 -26.42
N ILE A 275 12.71 6.63 -26.37
CA ILE A 275 12.22 7.86 -25.72
C ILE A 275 12.50 7.85 -24.20
N ILE A 276 12.42 6.72 -23.49
CA ILE A 276 12.83 6.64 -22.07
C ILE A 276 14.34 6.88 -21.91
N GLN A 277 15.15 6.45 -22.88
CA GLN A 277 16.61 6.56 -22.82
C GLN A 277 17.13 7.97 -23.15
N ASP A 278 16.56 8.61 -24.17
CA ASP A 278 17.08 9.86 -24.74
C ASP A 278 16.33 11.13 -24.27
N GLU A 279 15.09 11.01 -23.77
CA GLU A 279 14.26 12.16 -23.36
C GLU A 279 14.00 12.21 -21.84
N SER A 280 13.64 13.40 -21.35
CA SER A 280 13.29 13.59 -19.94
C SER A 280 12.00 12.83 -19.55
N GLN A 281 11.88 12.41 -18.28
CA GLN A 281 10.71 11.69 -17.76
C GLN A 281 9.38 12.42 -18.03
N THR A 282 9.36 13.76 -17.98
CA THR A 282 8.16 14.54 -18.29
C THR A 282 7.74 14.40 -19.76
N VAL A 283 8.69 14.30 -20.70
CA VAL A 283 8.44 14.10 -22.13
C VAL A 283 8.04 12.65 -22.41
N SER A 284 8.78 11.67 -21.87
CA SER A 284 8.51 10.24 -22.08
C SER A 284 7.16 9.81 -21.48
N ALA A 285 6.81 10.26 -20.28
CA ALA A 285 5.50 10.02 -19.69
C ALA A 285 4.38 10.61 -20.55
N ARG A 286 4.52 11.85 -21.05
CA ARG A 286 3.51 12.47 -21.93
C ARG A 286 3.32 11.72 -23.23
N TRP A 287 4.40 11.24 -23.84
CA TRP A 287 4.33 10.40 -25.02
C TRP A 287 3.57 9.10 -24.73
N ARG A 288 3.82 8.45 -23.57
CA ARG A 288 3.07 7.26 -23.12
C ARG A 288 1.58 7.54 -22.98
N VAL A 289 1.19 8.59 -22.24
CA VAL A 289 -0.22 8.92 -21.98
C VAL A 289 -0.97 9.25 -23.27
N LEU A 290 -0.41 10.11 -24.13
CA LEU A 290 -1.04 10.46 -25.40
C LEU A 290 -1.18 9.23 -26.29
N THR A 291 -0.13 8.42 -26.42
CA THR A 291 -0.14 7.20 -27.23
C THR A 291 -1.17 6.18 -26.71
N ARG A 292 -1.21 5.89 -25.40
CA ARG A 292 -2.20 4.97 -24.81
C ARG A 292 -3.64 5.50 -24.96
N SER A 293 -3.87 6.79 -24.71
CA SER A 293 -5.20 7.40 -24.84
C SER A 293 -5.72 7.39 -26.28
N TYR A 294 -4.87 7.70 -27.28
CA TYR A 294 -5.25 7.56 -28.70
C TYR A 294 -5.41 6.10 -29.14
N LEU A 295 -4.59 5.16 -28.65
CA LEU A 295 -4.78 3.73 -28.94
C LEU A 295 -6.13 3.21 -28.40
N ARG A 296 -6.57 3.68 -27.22
CA ARG A 296 -7.90 3.34 -26.65
C ARG A 296 -9.05 3.78 -27.56
N THR A 297 -8.97 4.94 -28.23
CA THR A 297 -10.05 5.39 -29.14
C THR A 297 -10.11 4.61 -30.47
N LEU A 298 -9.14 3.74 -30.75
CA LEU A 298 -9.10 2.87 -31.93
C LEU A 298 -9.65 1.46 -31.69
N VAL A 299 -10.36 1.24 -30.57
CA VAL A 299 -10.89 -0.06 -30.14
C VAL A 299 -12.25 0.14 -29.46
N ASP A 300 -13.22 -0.75 -29.71
CA ASP A 300 -14.47 -0.80 -28.93
C ASP A 300 -14.23 -1.52 -27.59
N GLU A 301 -14.41 -0.80 -26.49
CA GLU A 301 -14.08 -1.27 -25.14
C GLU A 301 -14.91 -2.48 -24.69
N GLY A 302 -16.19 -2.53 -25.08
CA GLY A 302 -17.09 -3.65 -24.76
C GLY A 302 -16.68 -4.94 -25.47
N THR A 303 -16.43 -4.84 -26.79
CA THR A 303 -15.94 -5.95 -27.61
C THR A 303 -14.57 -6.43 -27.15
N MET A 304 -13.66 -5.51 -26.83
CA MET A 304 -12.33 -5.81 -26.29
C MET A 304 -12.41 -6.56 -24.95
N THR A 305 -13.24 -6.09 -24.01
CA THR A 305 -13.38 -6.70 -22.68
C THR A 305 -13.94 -8.12 -22.78
N HIS A 306 -14.92 -8.35 -23.65
CA HIS A 306 -15.45 -9.69 -23.91
C HIS A 306 -14.40 -10.60 -24.59
N TRP A 307 -13.68 -10.09 -25.59
CA TRP A 307 -12.60 -10.81 -26.27
C TRP A 307 -11.49 -11.25 -25.30
N LEU A 308 -11.03 -10.35 -24.43
CA LEU A 308 -10.04 -10.64 -23.38
C LEU A 308 -10.54 -11.70 -22.38
N GLN A 309 -11.83 -11.65 -22.02
CA GLN A 309 -12.47 -12.66 -21.16
C GLN A 309 -12.49 -14.04 -21.83
N CYS A 310 -12.81 -14.13 -23.12
CA CYS A 310 -12.81 -15.38 -23.87
C CYS A 310 -11.40 -15.99 -24.01
N PHE A 311 -10.37 -15.16 -24.23
CA PHE A 311 -8.98 -15.64 -24.29
C PHE A 311 -8.49 -16.18 -22.93
N LEU A 312 -8.82 -15.49 -21.83
CA LEU A 312 -8.54 -15.98 -20.47
C LEU A 312 -9.20 -17.34 -20.19
N ILE A 313 -10.47 -17.51 -20.61
CA ILE A 313 -11.21 -18.78 -20.48
C ILE A 313 -10.58 -19.88 -21.34
N GLY A 314 -10.05 -19.57 -22.52
CA GLY A 314 -9.30 -20.50 -23.36
C GLY A 314 -8.05 -21.05 -22.64
N HIS A 315 -7.16 -20.16 -22.20
CA HIS A 315 -5.93 -20.53 -21.49
C HIS A 315 -6.20 -21.39 -20.23
N ILE A 316 -7.22 -21.02 -19.45
CA ILE A 316 -7.66 -21.79 -18.27
C ILE A 316 -8.18 -23.18 -18.68
N SER A 317 -8.92 -23.26 -19.78
CA SER A 317 -9.44 -24.52 -20.31
C SER A 317 -8.29 -25.42 -20.79
N ASP A 318 -7.23 -24.89 -21.39
CA ASP A 318 -6.07 -25.68 -21.80
C ASP A 318 -5.26 -26.22 -20.61
N VAL A 319 -5.11 -25.45 -19.52
CA VAL A 319 -4.55 -25.97 -18.25
C VAL A 319 -5.38 -27.14 -17.71
N LEU A 320 -6.72 -27.02 -17.73
CA LEU A 320 -7.63 -28.08 -17.28
C LEU A 320 -7.62 -29.32 -18.20
N ARG A 321 -7.42 -29.15 -19.51
CA ARG A 321 -7.27 -30.25 -20.48
C ARG A 321 -5.95 -30.99 -20.30
N VAL A 322 -4.84 -30.26 -20.11
CA VAL A 322 -3.54 -30.86 -19.76
C VAL A 322 -3.57 -31.55 -18.38
N SER A 323 -4.46 -31.11 -17.48
CA SER A 323 -4.75 -31.77 -16.19
C SER A 323 -5.68 -33.00 -16.31
N GLY A 324 -6.13 -33.35 -17.52
CA GLY A 324 -6.88 -34.58 -17.80
C GLY A 324 -8.41 -34.51 -17.57
N LEU A 325 -9.05 -33.36 -17.79
CA LEU A 325 -10.48 -33.21 -17.50
C LEU A 325 -11.45 -33.62 -18.62
N THR A 326 -11.29 -33.09 -19.84
CA THR A 326 -12.14 -33.39 -21.02
C THR A 326 -11.32 -33.29 -22.31
N ASP A 327 -11.80 -33.94 -23.38
CA ASP A 327 -11.18 -33.80 -24.72
C ASP A 327 -11.73 -32.57 -25.48
N ASP A 328 -13.04 -32.32 -25.42
CA ASP A 328 -13.73 -31.24 -26.16
C ASP A 328 -13.44 -29.84 -25.55
N PRO A 329 -12.77 -28.92 -26.29
CA PRO A 329 -12.46 -27.59 -25.78
C PRO A 329 -13.69 -26.67 -25.64
N ARG A 330 -14.72 -26.88 -26.45
CA ARG A 330 -15.89 -25.98 -26.55
C ARG A 330 -16.84 -26.18 -25.38
N GLU A 331 -17.14 -27.43 -25.04
CA GLU A 331 -17.95 -27.73 -23.86
C GLU A 331 -17.26 -27.25 -22.58
N LEU A 332 -15.94 -27.42 -22.48
CA LEU A 332 -15.16 -26.95 -21.34
C LEU A 332 -15.15 -25.42 -21.23
N CYS A 333 -14.85 -24.70 -22.32
CA CYS A 333 -14.90 -23.23 -22.33
C CYS A 333 -16.29 -22.70 -21.91
N GLN A 334 -17.37 -23.31 -22.40
CA GLN A 334 -18.73 -22.93 -22.02
C GLN A 334 -19.05 -23.25 -20.56
N ALA A 335 -18.55 -24.38 -20.02
CA ALA A 335 -18.69 -24.73 -18.62
C ALA A 335 -17.94 -23.75 -17.70
N VAL A 336 -16.70 -23.39 -18.04
CA VAL A 336 -15.88 -22.40 -17.32
C VAL A 336 -16.51 -21.01 -17.39
N GLU A 337 -16.99 -20.57 -18.56
CA GLU A 337 -17.67 -19.27 -18.69
C GLU A 337 -18.94 -19.20 -17.83
N ARG A 338 -19.77 -20.26 -17.88
CA ARG A 338 -21.03 -20.34 -17.12
C ARG A 338 -20.83 -20.32 -15.61
N LEU A 339 -19.74 -20.93 -15.11
CA LEU A 339 -19.47 -21.06 -13.67
C LEU A 339 -18.64 -19.89 -13.11
N PHE A 340 -17.66 -19.39 -13.87
CA PHE A 340 -16.63 -18.46 -13.36
C PHE A 340 -16.52 -17.16 -14.18
N GLY A 341 -17.27 -17.00 -15.27
CA GLY A 341 -17.14 -15.87 -16.19
C GLY A 341 -17.40 -14.49 -15.57
N LYS A 342 -18.14 -14.40 -14.45
CA LYS A 342 -18.28 -13.15 -13.70
C LYS A 342 -16.95 -12.76 -13.05
N GLN A 343 -16.28 -13.70 -12.41
CA GLN A 343 -14.99 -13.51 -11.75
C GLN A 343 -13.87 -13.30 -12.80
N MET A 344 -13.94 -13.95 -13.96
CA MET A 344 -13.02 -13.65 -15.10
C MET A 344 -13.13 -12.21 -15.59
N ARG A 345 -14.34 -11.64 -15.65
CA ARG A 345 -14.52 -10.21 -15.95
C ARG A 345 -13.95 -9.30 -14.86
N SER A 346 -13.87 -9.77 -13.62
CA SER A 346 -13.21 -9.08 -12.51
C SER A 346 -11.70 -8.98 -12.74
N ILE A 347 -11.02 -10.10 -13.06
CA ILE A 347 -9.59 -10.12 -13.44
C ILE A 347 -9.32 -9.19 -14.62
N VAL A 348 -10.08 -9.32 -15.71
CA VAL A 348 -9.88 -8.51 -16.92
C VAL A 348 -10.06 -7.02 -16.60
N LYS A 349 -11.11 -6.65 -15.84
CA LYS A 349 -11.33 -5.26 -15.45
C LYS A 349 -10.21 -4.73 -14.56
N LEU A 350 -9.83 -5.42 -13.49
CA LEU A 350 -8.76 -4.98 -12.58
C LEU A 350 -7.43 -4.80 -13.34
N SER A 351 -7.14 -5.69 -14.30
CA SER A 351 -5.96 -5.56 -15.16
C SER A 351 -6.02 -4.32 -16.07
N LEU A 352 -7.20 -3.96 -16.59
CA LEU A 352 -7.41 -2.74 -17.37
C LEU A 352 -7.41 -1.46 -16.50
N ASP A 353 -7.95 -1.53 -15.26
CA ASP A 353 -7.89 -0.44 -14.28
C ASP A 353 -6.42 -0.12 -13.91
N ILE A 354 -5.59 -1.16 -13.68
CA ILE A 354 -4.14 -1.02 -13.43
C ILE A 354 -3.40 -0.50 -14.67
N ARG A 355 -3.73 -1.03 -15.87
CA ARG A 355 -3.18 -0.58 -17.17
C ARG A 355 -3.37 0.92 -17.38
N GLU A 356 -4.54 1.45 -17.03
CA GLU A 356 -4.86 2.88 -17.14
C GLU A 356 -4.10 3.68 -16.07
N ALA A 357 -4.08 3.24 -14.81
CA ALA A 357 -3.37 3.95 -13.74
C ALA A 357 -1.86 4.07 -14.02
N ALA A 358 -1.19 2.95 -14.30
CA ALA A 358 0.24 2.90 -14.63
C ALA A 358 0.57 3.56 -15.99
N GLY A 359 -0.35 3.51 -16.94
CA GLY A 359 -0.15 3.98 -18.31
C GLY A 359 -0.47 5.45 -18.54
N GLU A 360 -1.54 5.96 -17.95
CA GLU A 360 -2.15 7.25 -18.28
C GLU A 360 -2.24 8.24 -17.10
N ARG A 361 -2.31 7.75 -15.86
CA ARG A 361 -2.54 8.62 -14.68
C ARG A 361 -1.27 8.92 -13.87
N ILE A 362 -0.27 8.04 -13.93
CA ILE A 362 1.06 8.27 -13.35
C ILE A 362 2.00 8.86 -14.41
N MET A 363 2.63 9.97 -14.05
CA MET A 363 3.54 10.80 -14.84
C MET A 363 4.94 10.88 -14.21
N SER A 364 5.01 10.91 -12.88
CA SER A 364 6.25 11.03 -12.09
C SER A 364 7.26 9.91 -12.35
N GLY A 365 6.78 8.70 -12.65
CA GLY A 365 7.59 7.53 -12.92
C GLY A 365 7.04 6.58 -13.99
N ASN A 366 7.67 5.41 -14.08
CA ASN A 366 7.32 4.34 -15.01
C ASN A 366 6.99 3.09 -14.17
N VAL A 367 5.73 2.67 -14.20
CA VAL A 367 5.26 1.50 -13.44
C VAL A 367 5.15 0.30 -14.39
N GLU A 368 5.81 -0.80 -14.04
CA GLU A 368 5.81 -2.05 -14.80
C GLU A 368 5.31 -3.20 -13.91
N ALA A 369 4.39 -4.01 -14.42
CA ALA A 369 3.93 -5.22 -13.73
C ALA A 369 4.98 -6.33 -13.88
N ILE A 370 5.43 -6.90 -12.77
CA ILE A 370 6.45 -7.95 -12.74
C ILE A 370 5.79 -9.31 -12.44
N VAL A 371 6.15 -10.34 -13.19
CA VAL A 371 5.77 -11.74 -12.93
C VAL A 371 7.03 -12.59 -12.91
N ILE A 372 7.17 -13.42 -11.87
CA ILE A 372 8.32 -14.33 -11.71
C ILE A 372 8.19 -15.45 -12.75
N LYS A 373 9.18 -15.57 -13.63
CA LYS A 373 9.18 -16.61 -14.68
C LYS A 373 9.41 -17.99 -14.09
N ALA A 374 8.74 -19.00 -14.63
CA ALA A 374 8.95 -20.38 -14.21
C ALA A 374 10.42 -20.81 -14.33
N GLY A 375 10.95 -21.47 -13.29
CA GLY A 375 12.37 -21.86 -13.21
C GLY A 375 13.31 -20.78 -12.67
N THR A 376 12.82 -19.58 -12.34
CA THR A 376 13.59 -18.60 -11.55
C THR A 376 13.91 -19.20 -10.17
N PRO A 377 15.17 -19.14 -9.67
CA PRO A 377 15.49 -19.54 -8.30
C PRO A 377 14.70 -18.74 -7.26
N PHE A 378 14.32 -19.40 -6.16
CA PHE A 378 13.68 -18.71 -5.03
C PHE A 378 14.68 -17.78 -4.32
N ASP A 379 14.31 -16.52 -4.13
CA ASP A 379 15.09 -15.53 -3.38
C ASP A 379 14.28 -15.03 -2.17
N GLN A 380 14.73 -15.38 -0.97
CA GLN A 380 14.08 -15.01 0.30
C GLN A 380 14.10 -13.49 0.57
N GLN A 381 14.86 -12.69 -0.18
CA GLN A 381 14.82 -11.23 -0.08
C GLN A 381 13.69 -10.59 -0.90
N GLN A 382 13.11 -11.32 -1.86
CA GLN A 382 12.07 -10.82 -2.78
C GLN A 382 10.84 -11.73 -2.91
N MET A 383 10.86 -12.91 -2.28
CA MET A 383 9.81 -13.92 -2.37
C MET A 383 9.46 -14.46 -0.98
N GLU A 384 8.17 -14.63 -0.71
CA GLU A 384 7.65 -15.25 0.50
C GLU A 384 7.43 -16.76 0.27
N ASP A 385 7.93 -17.61 1.17
CA ASP A 385 7.67 -19.06 1.11
C ASP A 385 6.38 -19.41 1.86
N ALA A 386 5.28 -19.42 1.12
CA ALA A 386 3.95 -19.80 1.63
C ALA A 386 3.85 -21.23 2.20
N PHE A 387 4.91 -22.03 2.12
CA PHE A 387 4.99 -23.39 2.67
C PHE A 387 6.19 -23.60 3.63
N ALA A 388 6.80 -22.52 4.14
CA ALA A 388 7.97 -22.59 5.00
C ALA A 388 7.74 -23.48 6.25
N GLU A 389 6.68 -23.21 7.01
CA GLU A 389 6.36 -23.91 8.26
C GLU A 389 6.18 -25.43 8.04
N GLU A 390 5.55 -25.81 6.93
CA GLU A 390 5.33 -27.22 6.59
C GLU A 390 6.62 -27.98 6.24
N ARG A 391 7.64 -27.31 5.70
CA ARG A 391 8.96 -27.91 5.45
C ARG A 391 9.72 -28.06 6.75
N ASP A 392 9.78 -26.98 7.52
CA ASP A 392 10.49 -26.89 8.80
C ASP A 392 10.03 -27.98 9.79
N VAL A 393 8.72 -28.26 9.83
CA VAL A 393 8.14 -29.36 10.63
C VAL A 393 8.56 -30.75 10.11
N LYS A 394 8.57 -30.97 8.78
CA LYS A 394 8.94 -32.27 8.17
C LYS A 394 10.42 -32.59 8.36
N ASP A 395 11.29 -31.59 8.26
CA ASP A 395 12.74 -31.77 8.46
C ASP A 395 13.07 -32.02 9.94
N LYS A 396 12.46 -31.26 10.87
CA LYS A 396 12.55 -31.52 12.32
C LYS A 396 12.03 -32.92 12.70
N GLU A 397 10.96 -33.39 12.05
CA GLU A 397 10.46 -34.76 12.21
C GLU A 397 11.47 -35.83 11.76
N SER A 398 12.28 -35.58 10.72
CA SER A 398 13.30 -36.53 10.27
C SER A 398 14.49 -36.57 11.23
N VAL A 399 15.07 -35.41 11.57
CA VAL A 399 16.22 -35.30 12.49
C VAL A 399 15.93 -36.01 13.82
N ILE A 400 14.75 -35.77 14.40
CA ILE A 400 14.32 -36.42 15.65
C ILE A 400 14.21 -37.94 15.50
N ARG A 401 13.71 -38.45 14.36
CA ARG A 401 13.63 -39.89 14.11
C ARG A 401 15.00 -40.53 13.94
N ASP A 402 15.94 -39.85 13.28
CA ASP A 402 17.27 -40.38 13.05
C ASP A 402 18.13 -40.38 14.33
N LEU A 403 18.03 -39.36 15.18
CA LEU A 403 18.62 -39.36 16.54
C LEU A 403 18.10 -40.53 17.39
N VAL A 404 16.77 -40.73 17.43
CA VAL A 404 16.14 -41.82 18.19
C VAL A 404 16.51 -43.20 17.64
N LYS A 405 16.63 -43.32 16.31
CA LYS A 405 17.07 -44.55 15.65
C LYS A 405 18.54 -44.86 15.95
N ALA A 406 19.41 -43.86 15.95
CA ALA A 406 20.83 -44.02 16.27
C ALA A 406 21.07 -44.42 17.74
N LYS A 407 20.33 -43.83 18.69
CA LYS A 407 20.54 -44.05 20.13
C LYS A 407 19.77 -45.23 20.73
N PHE A 408 18.55 -45.49 20.26
CA PHE A 408 17.66 -46.50 20.85
C PHE A 408 17.23 -47.62 19.88
N ASN A 409 17.59 -47.53 18.59
CA ASN A 409 17.11 -48.44 17.52
C ASN A 409 15.56 -48.58 17.51
N LYS A 410 14.87 -47.45 17.65
CA LYS A 410 13.40 -47.31 17.56
C LYS A 410 13.05 -46.23 16.55
N ARG A 411 11.79 -46.15 16.15
CA ARG A 411 11.23 -45.02 15.38
C ARG A 411 10.31 -44.21 16.29
N ALA A 412 10.53 -42.89 16.37
CA ALA A 412 9.65 -41.99 17.11
C ALA A 412 8.27 -41.87 16.43
N CYS A 413 7.22 -42.05 17.23
CA CYS A 413 5.83 -41.82 16.88
C CYS A 413 5.50 -40.32 16.96
N LEU A 414 4.56 -39.85 16.13
CA LEU A 414 4.21 -38.41 16.01
C LEU A 414 3.95 -37.71 17.36
N PHE A 415 3.25 -38.37 18.29
CA PHE A 415 2.97 -37.76 19.61
C PHE A 415 4.22 -37.56 20.47
N GLN A 416 5.23 -38.45 20.34
CA GLN A 416 6.50 -38.33 21.05
C GLN A 416 7.34 -37.17 20.49
N ILE A 417 7.25 -36.94 19.18
CA ILE A 417 7.90 -35.82 18.50
C ILE A 417 7.27 -34.49 18.95
N LYS A 418 5.93 -34.41 18.98
CA LYS A 418 5.22 -33.21 19.47
C LYS A 418 5.56 -32.88 20.92
N VAL A 419 5.56 -33.87 21.82
CA VAL A 419 6.01 -33.69 23.21
C VAL A 419 7.43 -33.11 23.25
N ALA A 420 8.33 -33.61 22.40
CA ALA A 420 9.71 -33.16 22.39
C ALA A 420 9.87 -31.73 21.86
N GLN A 421 9.12 -31.35 20.82
CA GLN A 421 9.08 -29.99 20.27
C GLN A 421 8.61 -29.00 21.32
N ALA A 422 7.46 -29.26 21.96
CA ALA A 422 6.90 -28.43 23.02
C ALA A 422 7.84 -28.24 24.23
N LEU A 423 8.59 -29.28 24.61
CA LEU A 423 9.59 -29.20 25.68
C LEU A 423 10.87 -28.46 25.27
N MET A 424 11.26 -28.52 23.99
CA MET A 424 12.44 -27.82 23.48
C MET A 424 12.18 -26.32 23.23
N GLU A 425 10.93 -25.91 23.01
CA GLU A 425 10.53 -24.50 23.00
C GLU A 425 10.76 -23.80 24.36
N ARG A 426 10.75 -24.56 25.47
CA ARG A 426 10.97 -24.08 26.86
C ARG A 426 9.99 -22.99 27.32
N GLN A 427 8.88 -22.81 26.61
CA GLN A 427 7.82 -21.86 26.96
C GLN A 427 6.71 -22.52 27.79
N ASN A 428 6.19 -23.66 27.33
CA ASN A 428 5.02 -24.31 27.92
C ASN A 428 5.36 -25.46 28.89
N ASP A 429 4.46 -25.74 29.82
CA ASP A 429 4.39 -27.05 30.49
C ASP A 429 3.71 -28.05 29.55
N VAL A 430 3.91 -29.35 29.75
CA VAL A 430 3.35 -30.40 28.86
C VAL A 430 2.64 -31.48 29.66
N VAL A 431 1.45 -31.87 29.24
CA VAL A 431 0.71 -33.03 29.75
C VAL A 431 0.51 -34.03 28.61
N ALA A 432 1.19 -35.18 28.67
CA ALA A 432 0.99 -36.27 27.71
C ALA A 432 0.19 -37.42 28.33
N ILE A 433 -0.98 -37.71 27.73
CA ILE A 433 -1.82 -38.85 28.09
C ILE A 433 -1.76 -39.86 26.96
N ALA A 434 -1.21 -41.05 27.22
CA ALA A 434 -1.17 -42.15 26.26
C ALA A 434 -1.04 -43.50 26.97
N ALA A 435 -1.77 -44.51 26.50
CA ALA A 435 -1.87 -45.82 27.13
C ALA A 435 -0.53 -46.49 27.43
N THR A 436 -0.52 -47.35 28.44
CA THR A 436 0.63 -48.20 28.78
C THR A 436 1.04 -49.02 27.56
N GLY A 437 2.36 -49.09 27.30
CA GLY A 437 2.92 -49.68 26.09
C GLY A 437 3.07 -48.73 24.88
N PHE A 438 2.46 -47.54 24.84
CA PHE A 438 2.64 -46.58 23.73
C PHE A 438 4.03 -45.89 23.72
N GLY A 439 4.91 -46.22 24.67
CA GLY A 439 6.27 -45.70 24.74
C GLY A 439 6.37 -44.25 25.22
N LYS A 440 5.57 -43.84 26.22
CA LYS A 440 5.68 -42.50 26.86
C LYS A 440 7.12 -42.17 27.28
N THR A 441 7.81 -43.15 27.87
CA THR A 441 9.20 -43.03 28.32
C THR A 441 10.16 -42.60 27.20
N LEU A 442 9.86 -42.89 25.92
CA LEU A 442 10.73 -42.46 24.82
C LEU A 442 10.69 -40.95 24.60
N SER A 443 9.55 -40.28 24.79
CA SER A 443 9.47 -38.81 24.72
C SER A 443 10.12 -38.10 25.90
N PHE A 444 10.54 -38.82 26.95
CA PHE A 444 11.38 -38.27 28.01
C PHE A 444 12.79 -38.00 27.45
N TRP A 445 13.28 -38.87 26.56
CA TRP A 445 14.67 -38.85 26.09
C TRP A 445 14.90 -37.97 24.87
N ILE A 446 13.89 -37.77 24.02
CA ILE A 446 14.06 -37.01 22.77
C ILE A 446 14.61 -35.59 23.00
N PRO A 447 14.07 -34.76 23.93
CA PRO A 447 14.62 -33.41 24.16
C PRO A 447 16.07 -33.44 24.63
N LEU A 448 16.44 -34.45 25.45
CA LEU A 448 17.82 -34.62 25.90
C LEU A 448 18.73 -35.05 24.75
N LEU A 449 18.28 -35.91 23.84
CA LEU A 449 19.06 -36.25 22.64
C LEU A 449 19.30 -35.02 21.76
N MET A 450 18.28 -34.17 21.56
CA MET A 450 18.42 -32.92 20.80
C MET A 450 19.42 -31.98 21.49
N ALA A 451 19.22 -31.67 22.77
CA ALA A 451 20.10 -30.78 23.53
C ALA A 451 21.56 -31.30 23.59
N LEU A 452 21.79 -32.62 23.61
CA LEU A 452 23.14 -33.20 23.58
C LEU A 452 23.77 -33.18 22.17
N GLU A 453 22.99 -33.27 21.10
CA GLU A 453 23.48 -33.10 19.72
C GLU A 453 23.85 -31.63 19.45
N ASP A 454 23.04 -30.69 19.97
CA ASP A 454 23.29 -29.24 19.98
C ASP A 454 24.46 -28.83 20.92
N GLY A 455 25.00 -29.79 21.70
CA GLY A 455 26.15 -29.59 22.58
C GLY A 455 25.86 -28.89 23.91
N GLU A 456 24.59 -28.78 24.34
CA GLU A 456 24.24 -28.19 25.63
C GLU A 456 24.54 -29.10 26.83
N ASP A 457 25.12 -28.51 27.88
CA ASP A 457 25.30 -29.14 29.20
C ASP A 457 23.96 -29.18 29.96
N LYS A 458 23.13 -30.18 29.63
CA LYS A 458 21.75 -30.35 30.13
C LYS A 458 21.49 -31.68 30.82
N LEU A 459 20.55 -31.65 31.77
CA LEU A 459 20.07 -32.82 32.50
C LEU A 459 18.55 -32.80 32.70
N ILE A 460 17.94 -33.98 32.88
CA ILE A 460 16.53 -34.16 33.22
C ILE A 460 16.42 -34.61 34.69
N ILE A 461 15.45 -34.03 35.42
CA ILE A 461 14.98 -34.55 36.71
C ILE A 461 13.68 -35.33 36.46
N ILE A 462 13.58 -36.55 37.00
CA ILE A 462 12.34 -37.36 36.92
C ILE A 462 11.86 -37.70 38.33
N VAL A 463 10.61 -37.34 38.61
CA VAL A 463 9.85 -37.77 39.79
C VAL A 463 9.12 -39.06 39.43
N THR A 464 9.38 -40.15 40.15
CA THR A 464 8.66 -41.44 39.95
C THR A 464 8.01 -41.92 41.26
N PRO A 465 6.89 -42.66 41.19
CA PRO A 465 6.30 -43.25 42.39
C PRO A 465 7.12 -44.43 42.95
N LEU A 466 7.89 -45.15 42.13
CA LEU A 466 8.47 -46.44 42.50
C LEU A 466 9.92 -46.58 42.04
N ASN A 467 10.81 -47.01 42.96
CA ASN A 467 12.24 -47.19 42.70
C ASN A 467 12.53 -48.18 41.53
N ILE A 468 11.59 -49.09 41.23
CA ILE A 468 11.72 -50.03 40.09
C ILE A 468 11.64 -49.30 38.73
N LEU A 469 10.79 -48.28 38.60
CA LEU A 469 10.76 -47.40 37.42
C LEU A 469 12.09 -46.65 37.26
N GLY A 470 12.63 -46.14 38.38
CA GLY A 470 13.97 -45.52 38.41
C GLY A 470 15.08 -46.46 37.95
N LYS A 471 15.14 -47.69 38.49
CA LYS A 471 16.05 -48.75 38.02
C LYS A 471 15.90 -49.02 36.51
N GLN A 472 14.66 -49.16 36.02
CA GLN A 472 14.37 -49.44 34.62
C GLN A 472 14.84 -48.32 33.68
N ASN A 473 14.56 -47.06 34.05
CA ASN A 473 15.02 -45.88 33.30
C ASN A 473 16.56 -45.81 33.25
N VAL A 474 17.25 -46.02 34.38
CA VAL A 474 18.73 -46.07 34.42
C VAL A 474 19.28 -47.21 33.54
N ASN A 475 18.74 -48.42 33.66
CA ASN A 475 19.17 -49.58 32.88
C ASN A 475 18.96 -49.39 31.37
N LEU A 476 17.93 -48.64 30.96
CA LEU A 476 17.65 -48.30 29.57
C LEU A 476 18.62 -47.22 29.05
N LEU A 477 18.92 -46.21 29.85
CA LEU A 477 19.82 -45.10 29.49
C LEU A 477 21.29 -45.54 29.43
N GLN A 478 21.73 -46.40 30.34
CA GLN A 478 23.07 -47.01 30.30
C GLN A 478 23.32 -47.76 28.99
N ARG A 479 22.32 -48.48 28.47
CA ARG A 479 22.40 -49.17 27.16
C ARG A 479 22.50 -48.23 25.97
N ALA A 480 22.08 -46.97 26.13
CA ALA A 480 22.22 -45.90 25.14
C ALA A 480 23.47 -45.03 25.37
N ASN A 481 24.36 -45.41 26.29
CA ASN A 481 25.53 -44.65 26.76
C ASN A 481 25.19 -43.25 27.32
N ILE A 482 24.04 -43.11 27.98
CA ILE A 482 23.64 -41.90 28.71
C ILE A 482 23.82 -42.17 30.21
N GLN A 483 24.51 -41.26 30.91
CA GLN A 483 24.77 -41.40 32.35
C GLN A 483 23.52 -41.03 33.14
N ALA A 484 23.03 -41.97 33.95
CA ALA A 484 21.81 -41.81 34.71
C ALA A 484 21.95 -42.39 36.11
N MET A 485 21.33 -41.74 37.10
CA MET A 485 21.31 -42.17 38.48
C MET A 485 19.86 -42.24 38.99
N ALA A 486 19.53 -43.30 39.72
CA ALA A 486 18.29 -43.41 40.47
C ALA A 486 18.63 -43.33 41.97
N ILE A 487 18.12 -42.31 42.64
CA ILE A 487 18.41 -42.02 44.04
C ILE A 487 17.21 -42.45 44.90
N ASP A 488 17.45 -43.38 45.82
CA ASP A 488 16.53 -43.75 46.89
C ASP A 488 17.17 -43.61 48.27
N ALA A 489 16.40 -43.83 49.34
CA ALA A 489 16.81 -43.62 50.72
C ALA A 489 18.05 -44.45 51.17
N ARG A 490 18.57 -45.36 50.33
CA ARG A 490 19.78 -46.15 50.59
C ARG A 490 21.05 -45.57 49.96
N ASN A 491 20.94 -44.73 48.94
CA ASN A 491 22.08 -44.10 48.25
C ASN A 491 22.01 -42.55 48.20
N ALA A 492 20.96 -41.94 48.75
CA ALA A 492 20.88 -40.50 49.04
C ALA A 492 22.00 -40.08 50.03
N THR A 493 23.15 -39.68 49.49
CA THR A 493 24.36 -39.34 50.24
C THR A 493 25.03 -38.10 49.65
N ASN A 494 25.84 -37.37 50.45
CA ASN A 494 26.54 -36.17 49.98
C ASN A 494 27.35 -36.43 48.69
N GLU A 495 28.10 -37.54 48.62
CA GLU A 495 28.91 -37.90 47.44
C GLU A 495 28.07 -38.04 46.16
N VAL A 496 26.91 -38.72 46.24
CA VAL A 496 26.00 -38.87 45.10
C VAL A 496 25.39 -37.53 44.67
N PHE A 497 25.09 -36.64 45.61
CA PHE A 497 24.54 -35.31 45.30
C PHE A 497 25.61 -34.30 44.87
N GLU A 498 26.87 -34.45 45.28
CA GLU A 498 28.02 -33.73 44.72
C GLU A 498 28.29 -34.16 43.27
N ASP A 499 28.17 -35.45 42.96
CA ASP A 499 28.25 -35.99 41.60
C ASP A 499 27.12 -35.48 40.68
N VAL A 500 25.90 -35.38 41.20
CA VAL A 500 24.78 -34.71 40.52
C VAL A 500 25.11 -33.23 40.29
N GLN A 501 25.62 -32.51 41.30
CA GLN A 501 25.99 -31.10 41.16
C GLN A 501 27.11 -30.87 40.13
N ALA A 502 28.07 -31.79 40.05
CA ALA A 502 29.16 -31.76 39.07
C ALA A 502 28.67 -32.04 37.64
N GLY A 503 27.48 -32.60 37.46
CA GLY A 503 26.92 -32.97 36.16
C GLY A 503 27.42 -34.32 35.65
N LYS A 504 27.76 -35.28 36.53
CA LYS A 504 28.15 -36.64 36.10
C LYS A 504 27.00 -37.43 35.45
N TYR A 505 25.75 -37.00 35.64
CA TYR A 505 24.54 -37.67 35.14
C TYR A 505 23.68 -36.70 34.32
N GLN A 506 23.27 -37.10 33.12
CA GLN A 506 22.29 -36.36 32.31
C GLN A 506 20.84 -36.67 32.73
N VAL A 507 20.58 -37.72 33.51
CA VAL A 507 19.25 -38.02 34.07
C VAL A 507 19.37 -38.39 35.54
N VAL A 508 18.58 -37.72 36.39
CA VAL A 508 18.48 -38.03 37.82
C VAL A 508 17.04 -38.39 38.14
N VAL A 509 16.82 -39.63 38.55
CA VAL A 509 15.50 -40.13 38.95
C VAL A 509 15.40 -40.13 40.47
N LEU A 510 14.31 -39.56 40.98
CA LEU A 510 14.05 -39.31 42.40
C LEU A 510 12.63 -39.71 42.77
N ASN A 511 12.44 -40.01 44.05
CA ASN A 511 11.11 -40.18 44.66
C ASN A 511 10.66 -38.85 45.32
N PRO A 512 9.35 -38.56 45.42
CA PRO A 512 8.84 -37.35 46.08
C PRO A 512 9.40 -37.11 47.48
N GLU A 513 9.62 -38.19 48.24
CA GLU A 513 10.16 -38.16 49.60
C GLU A 513 11.57 -37.54 49.70
N ILE A 514 12.37 -37.62 48.63
CA ILE A 514 13.77 -37.14 48.61
C ILE A 514 13.85 -35.72 48.01
N ILE A 515 12.90 -35.36 47.14
CA ILE A 515 12.80 -34.00 46.58
C ILE A 515 12.27 -33.02 47.63
N MET A 516 11.36 -33.50 48.50
CA MET A 516 10.65 -32.75 49.55
C MET A 516 11.19 -33.04 50.97
N GLU A 517 12.45 -33.42 51.10
CA GLU A 517 13.11 -33.58 52.40
C GLU A 517 13.54 -32.21 52.96
N ASP A 518 13.07 -31.85 54.16
CA ASP A 518 13.41 -30.58 54.83
C ASP A 518 14.91 -30.49 55.17
N ASP A 519 15.59 -29.42 54.72
CA ASP A 519 17.06 -29.30 54.70
C ASP A 519 17.77 -30.46 53.96
N GLY A 520 17.04 -31.20 53.11
CA GLY A 520 17.57 -32.31 52.34
C GLY A 520 18.58 -31.88 51.26
N HIS A 521 19.27 -32.86 50.69
CA HIS A 521 20.29 -32.59 49.65
C HIS A 521 19.70 -31.92 48.40
N CYS A 522 18.43 -32.24 48.06
CA CYS A 522 17.71 -31.63 46.94
C CYS A 522 17.46 -30.13 47.16
N GLU A 523 17.01 -29.71 48.35
CA GLU A 523 16.81 -28.30 48.68
C GLU A 523 18.13 -27.49 48.55
N LYS A 524 19.24 -28.11 48.95
CA LYS A 524 20.61 -27.60 48.80
C LYS A 524 21.12 -27.60 47.35
N LEU A 525 20.47 -28.28 46.41
CA LEU A 525 20.74 -28.22 44.97
C LEU A 525 19.90 -27.16 44.26
N TRP A 526 18.59 -27.07 44.52
CA TRP A 526 17.71 -26.11 43.85
C TRP A 526 18.15 -24.66 44.10
N LYS A 527 18.66 -24.37 45.30
CA LYS A 527 19.24 -23.06 45.68
C LYS A 527 20.54 -22.68 44.94
N LYS A 528 21.03 -23.46 43.97
CA LYS A 528 22.28 -23.20 43.22
C LYS A 528 21.99 -22.90 41.74
N PRO A 529 22.00 -21.63 41.30
CA PRO A 529 21.69 -21.25 39.91
C PRO A 529 22.53 -21.97 38.84
N LYS A 530 23.82 -22.23 39.11
CA LYS A 530 24.70 -22.98 38.20
C LYS A 530 24.25 -24.43 37.95
N PHE A 531 23.46 -25.00 38.85
CA PHE A 531 22.90 -26.34 38.70
C PHE A 531 21.50 -26.27 38.08
N THR A 532 20.61 -25.39 38.56
CA THR A 532 19.24 -25.31 38.03
C THR A 532 19.18 -24.85 36.57
N LEU A 533 20.14 -24.04 36.09
CA LEU A 533 20.26 -23.69 34.66
C LEU A 533 20.62 -24.89 33.75
N LYS A 534 21.11 -26.01 34.30
CA LYS A 534 21.31 -27.27 33.56
C LYS A 534 20.02 -28.08 33.40
N ILE A 535 19.00 -27.86 34.24
CA ILE A 535 17.76 -28.62 34.16
C ILE A 535 17.06 -28.25 32.84
N LEU A 536 16.76 -29.27 32.02
CA LEU A 536 16.08 -29.12 30.74
C LEU A 536 14.56 -29.03 30.93
N HIS A 537 14.01 -29.94 31.74
CA HIS A 537 12.64 -29.98 32.21
C HIS A 537 12.55 -30.94 33.41
N VAL A 538 11.44 -30.91 34.16
CA VAL A 538 11.15 -31.86 35.25
C VAL A 538 9.99 -32.77 34.84
N ILE A 539 10.21 -34.08 34.84
CA ILE A 539 9.18 -35.07 34.47
C ILE A 539 8.49 -35.59 35.72
N PHE A 540 7.16 -35.65 35.68
CA PHE A 540 6.31 -36.35 36.64
C PHE A 540 5.77 -37.61 35.96
N ASP A 541 6.44 -38.73 36.18
CA ASP A 541 6.04 -40.04 35.65
C ASP A 541 4.93 -40.65 36.49
N GLU A 542 4.02 -41.37 35.82
CA GLU A 542 2.71 -41.79 36.34
C GLU A 542 1.98 -40.67 37.10
N GLY A 543 1.84 -39.51 36.44
CA GLY A 543 1.35 -38.25 37.03
C GLY A 543 -0.02 -38.30 37.73
N HIS A 544 -0.84 -39.32 37.50
CA HIS A 544 -2.07 -39.57 38.28
C HIS A 544 -1.78 -39.78 39.78
N CYS A 545 -0.64 -40.42 40.11
CA CYS A 545 -0.17 -40.64 41.48
C CYS A 545 -0.04 -39.33 42.28
N VAL A 546 0.28 -38.20 41.62
CA VAL A 546 0.38 -36.88 42.28
C VAL A 546 -0.91 -36.53 43.02
N LYS A 547 -2.08 -36.82 42.43
CA LYS A 547 -3.36 -36.68 43.12
C LYS A 547 -3.69 -37.92 43.93
N GLU A 548 -3.73 -39.09 43.29
CA GLU A 548 -4.34 -40.30 43.86
C GLU A 548 -3.59 -40.81 45.10
N TRP A 549 -2.26 -40.67 45.13
CA TRP A 549 -1.43 -41.19 46.23
C TRP A 549 -1.14 -40.15 47.31
N SER A 550 -1.50 -38.88 47.09
CA SER A 550 -1.33 -37.80 48.07
C SER A 550 -2.02 -38.06 49.42
N ALA A 551 -3.01 -38.96 49.46
CA ALA A 551 -3.69 -39.37 50.69
C ALA A 551 -2.82 -40.22 51.63
N PHE A 552 -1.78 -40.90 51.13
CA PHE A 552 -0.90 -41.76 51.91
C PHE A 552 0.61 -41.53 51.68
N ARG A 553 0.98 -40.70 50.69
CA ARG A 553 2.34 -40.21 50.44
C ARG A 553 2.28 -38.69 50.31
N GLU A 554 2.27 -38.02 51.46
CA GLU A 554 1.88 -36.61 51.57
C GLU A 554 2.82 -35.66 50.82
N GLN A 555 4.06 -36.07 50.54
CA GLN A 555 5.03 -35.27 49.78
C GLN A 555 4.55 -34.93 48.36
N TYR A 556 3.65 -35.72 47.77
CA TYR A 556 2.98 -35.35 46.51
C TYR A 556 2.07 -34.10 46.64
N LYS A 557 1.60 -33.74 47.85
CA LYS A 557 0.88 -32.47 48.09
C LYS A 557 1.79 -31.25 47.98
N HIS A 558 3.10 -31.44 48.16
CA HIS A 558 4.08 -30.37 48.29
C HIS A 558 5.00 -30.25 47.07
N VAL A 559 5.11 -31.28 46.22
CA VAL A 559 6.07 -31.33 45.11
C VAL A 559 5.94 -30.18 44.09
N GLY A 560 4.76 -29.57 43.95
CA GLY A 560 4.57 -28.34 43.16
C GLY A 560 5.38 -27.14 43.67
N ALA A 561 5.78 -27.10 44.94
CA ALA A 561 6.65 -26.05 45.49
C ALA A 561 8.02 -25.97 44.79
N LEU A 562 8.45 -27.03 44.09
CA LEU A 562 9.62 -27.02 43.22
C LEU A 562 9.54 -25.89 42.16
N ARG A 563 8.33 -25.49 41.74
CA ARG A 563 8.08 -24.36 40.82
C ARG A 563 8.64 -23.03 41.33
N TYR A 564 8.74 -22.85 42.65
CA TYR A 564 9.33 -21.65 43.27
C TYR A 564 10.84 -21.79 43.57
N LEU A 565 11.41 -22.98 43.43
CA LEU A 565 12.80 -23.30 43.77
C LEU A 565 13.72 -23.39 42.54
N ILE A 566 13.15 -23.49 41.33
CA ILE A 566 13.88 -23.53 40.06
C ILE A 566 13.36 -22.42 39.11
N PRO A 567 14.14 -21.99 38.10
CA PRO A 567 13.68 -21.02 37.10
C PRO A 567 12.34 -21.39 36.43
N GLU A 568 11.45 -20.41 36.32
CA GLU A 568 10.10 -20.56 35.75
C GLU A 568 10.09 -21.06 34.29
N THR A 569 11.15 -20.78 33.54
CA THR A 569 11.38 -21.23 32.15
C THR A 569 11.69 -22.73 32.02
N ILE A 570 11.67 -23.50 33.11
CA ILE A 570 11.85 -24.95 33.09
C ILE A 570 10.47 -25.62 33.00
N PRO A 571 10.15 -26.33 31.89
CA PRO A 571 8.89 -27.04 31.77
C PRO A 571 8.71 -28.10 32.85
N PHE A 572 7.48 -28.23 33.34
CA PHE A 572 7.00 -29.45 33.99
C PHE A 572 6.34 -30.33 32.93
N TYR A 573 6.76 -31.59 32.84
CA TYR A 573 6.22 -32.58 31.94
C TYR A 573 5.48 -33.67 32.72
N VAL A 574 4.15 -33.69 32.66
CA VAL A 574 3.33 -34.73 33.27
C VAL A 574 3.06 -35.83 32.26
N ALA A 575 3.48 -37.05 32.57
CA ALA A 575 3.22 -38.24 31.76
C ALA A 575 2.31 -39.21 32.52
N SER A 576 1.23 -39.68 31.91
CA SER A 576 0.37 -40.71 32.53
C SER A 576 -0.26 -41.65 31.50
N ALA A 577 -0.55 -42.89 31.91
CA ALA A 577 -1.42 -43.77 31.14
C ALA A 577 -2.86 -43.26 31.15
N THR A 578 -3.43 -43.12 32.34
CA THR A 578 -4.79 -42.63 32.60
C THR A 578 -4.73 -41.33 33.38
N LEU A 579 -5.51 -40.34 32.98
CA LEU A 579 -5.64 -39.08 33.72
C LEU A 579 -7.00 -38.44 33.41
N PRO A 580 -8.10 -38.88 34.06
CA PRO A 580 -9.44 -38.33 33.85
C PRO A 580 -9.47 -36.82 34.11
N SER A 581 -10.35 -36.07 33.44
CA SER A 581 -10.32 -34.60 33.47
C SER A 581 -10.39 -33.98 34.88
N THR A 582 -11.07 -34.63 35.82
CA THR A 582 -11.11 -34.23 37.24
C THR A 582 -9.75 -34.42 37.93
N VAL A 583 -9.08 -35.55 37.67
CA VAL A 583 -7.73 -35.83 38.19
C VAL A 583 -6.70 -34.93 37.53
N LEU A 584 -6.83 -34.64 36.23
CA LEU A 584 -5.99 -33.68 35.50
C LEU A 584 -6.05 -32.27 36.12
N LEU A 585 -7.25 -31.77 36.43
CA LEU A 585 -7.42 -30.46 37.08
C LEU A 585 -6.83 -30.43 38.49
N ASP A 586 -6.88 -31.54 39.22
CA ASP A 586 -6.25 -31.65 40.54
C ASP A 586 -4.73 -31.70 40.44
N VAL A 587 -4.16 -32.54 39.56
CA VAL A 587 -2.71 -32.64 39.32
C VAL A 587 -2.15 -31.31 38.81
N GLY A 588 -2.86 -30.62 37.91
CA GLY A 588 -2.48 -29.30 37.41
C GLY A 588 -2.35 -28.26 38.53
N ARG A 589 -3.31 -28.24 39.47
CA ARG A 589 -3.28 -27.36 40.66
C ARG A 589 -2.19 -27.76 41.66
N MET A 590 -1.98 -29.05 41.87
CA MET A 590 -0.98 -29.56 42.83
C MET A 590 0.47 -29.40 42.35
N LEU A 591 0.70 -29.47 41.03
CA LEU A 591 2.01 -29.22 40.41
C LEU A 591 2.26 -27.76 40.04
N GLN A 592 1.24 -26.89 40.11
CA GLN A 592 1.31 -25.50 39.63
C GLN A 592 1.77 -25.45 38.15
N LEU A 593 1.03 -26.18 37.31
CA LEU A 593 1.14 -26.03 35.86
C LEU A 593 0.58 -24.68 35.42
N ARG A 594 1.24 -24.04 34.46
CA ARG A 594 0.96 -22.64 34.11
C ARG A 594 -0.31 -22.53 33.26
N GLU A 595 -1.33 -21.89 33.81
CA GLU A 595 -2.62 -21.65 33.15
C GLU A 595 -2.40 -20.83 31.87
N GLY A 596 -2.98 -21.27 30.75
CA GLY A 596 -2.72 -20.70 29.42
C GLY A 596 -1.37 -21.09 28.78
N CYS A 597 -0.40 -21.61 29.54
CA CYS A 597 0.93 -22.02 29.06
C CYS A 597 1.20 -23.51 29.33
N THR A 598 0.20 -24.37 29.08
CA THR A 598 0.28 -25.83 29.24
C THR A 598 -0.28 -26.51 27.99
N GLU A 599 0.53 -27.32 27.28
CA GLU A 599 0.08 -28.10 26.13
C GLU A 599 -0.44 -29.50 26.54
N HIS A 600 -1.61 -29.89 26.02
CA HIS A 600 -2.26 -31.16 26.33
C HIS A 600 -2.20 -32.13 25.14
N ILE A 601 -1.20 -33.01 25.12
CA ILE A 601 -0.98 -34.00 24.06
C ILE A 601 -1.67 -35.31 24.45
N ILE A 602 -2.97 -35.38 24.15
CA ILE A 602 -3.86 -36.48 24.52
C ILE A 602 -3.99 -37.48 23.36
N ARG A 603 -3.84 -38.78 23.67
CA ARG A 603 -4.07 -39.91 22.77
C ARG A 603 -5.23 -40.75 23.29
N SER A 604 -5.89 -41.48 22.40
CA SER A 604 -6.81 -42.55 22.83
C SER A 604 -6.04 -43.60 23.62
N ASN A 605 -6.65 -44.06 24.71
CA ASN A 605 -6.17 -45.18 25.52
C ASN A 605 -6.71 -46.54 25.04
N ASP A 606 -7.44 -46.55 23.92
CA ASP A 606 -7.93 -47.78 23.30
C ASP A 606 -6.78 -48.74 22.96
N ARG A 607 -7.08 -50.03 23.13
CA ARG A 607 -6.20 -51.16 22.90
C ARG A 607 -6.99 -52.21 22.12
N PRO A 608 -7.10 -52.10 20.78
CA PRO A 608 -7.88 -53.04 19.96
C PRO A 608 -7.33 -54.49 20.01
N ASN A 609 -6.17 -54.71 20.64
CA ASN A 609 -5.62 -56.03 20.96
C ASN A 609 -6.14 -56.63 22.29
N ILE A 610 -7.03 -55.95 23.02
CA ILE A 610 -7.56 -56.38 24.33
C ILE A 610 -9.07 -56.54 24.24
N ALA A 611 -9.57 -57.76 24.46
CA ALA A 611 -11.00 -58.04 24.53
C ALA A 611 -11.49 -57.90 25.98
N ILE A 612 -12.38 -56.95 26.24
CA ILE A 612 -12.99 -56.74 27.56
C ILE A 612 -14.24 -57.65 27.68
N SER A 613 -14.34 -58.41 28.77
CA SER A 613 -15.48 -59.29 29.05
C SER A 613 -15.86 -59.20 30.52
N VAL A 614 -17.12 -58.85 30.81
CA VAL A 614 -17.67 -58.85 32.17
C VAL A 614 -18.48 -60.14 32.36
N ARG A 615 -18.11 -60.95 33.36
CA ARG A 615 -18.83 -62.18 33.72
C ARG A 615 -19.39 -62.04 35.12
N LYS A 616 -20.67 -62.38 35.29
CA LYS A 616 -21.26 -62.50 36.63
C LYS A 616 -20.75 -63.79 37.28
N MET A 617 -20.18 -63.71 38.48
CA MET A 617 -19.85 -64.88 39.30
C MET A 617 -21.11 -65.74 39.53
N GLN A 618 -20.98 -67.05 39.36
CA GLN A 618 -22.09 -67.99 39.58
C GLN A 618 -22.02 -68.64 40.96
N LEU A 619 -20.82 -68.70 41.55
CA LEU A 619 -20.52 -69.38 42.80
C LEU A 619 -20.09 -68.38 43.88
N SER A 620 -19.78 -68.86 45.08
CA SER A 620 -19.28 -67.97 46.14
C SER A 620 -17.86 -67.52 45.79
N ALA A 621 -17.57 -66.21 45.85
CA ALA A 621 -16.22 -65.69 45.63
C ALA A 621 -15.15 -66.36 46.51
N ARG A 622 -15.53 -66.83 47.71
CA ARG A 622 -14.65 -67.58 48.64
C ARG A 622 -14.32 -69.01 48.23
N SER A 623 -14.99 -69.55 47.21
CA SER A 623 -14.72 -70.88 46.65
C SER A 623 -13.64 -70.86 45.56
N PHE A 624 -13.46 -69.71 44.89
CA PHE A 624 -12.60 -69.55 43.70
C PHE A 624 -12.95 -70.50 42.52
N GLU A 625 -14.06 -71.22 42.57
CA GLU A 625 -14.46 -72.21 41.54
C GLU A 625 -14.79 -71.56 40.19
N ASP A 626 -15.27 -70.31 40.16
CA ASP A 626 -15.44 -69.52 38.93
C ASP A 626 -14.11 -69.24 38.20
N LEU A 627 -12.94 -69.46 38.83
CA LEU A 627 -11.61 -69.40 38.20
C LEU A 627 -11.13 -70.74 37.61
N ASN A 628 -11.89 -71.84 37.78
CA ASN A 628 -11.48 -73.18 37.32
C ASN A 628 -11.18 -73.26 35.82
N PHE A 629 -11.71 -72.35 34.99
CA PHE A 629 -11.44 -72.33 33.54
C PHE A 629 -9.97 -72.05 33.19
N LEU A 630 -9.15 -71.58 34.14
CA LEU A 630 -7.70 -71.38 33.97
C LEU A 630 -6.92 -72.70 33.94
N ILE A 631 -7.46 -73.77 34.55
CA ILE A 631 -6.78 -75.06 34.73
C ILE A 631 -7.80 -76.18 34.51
N PRO A 632 -7.79 -76.84 33.34
CA PRO A 632 -8.69 -77.94 33.02
C PRO A 632 -8.72 -79.02 34.10
N GLU A 633 -9.88 -79.67 34.28
CA GLU A 633 -10.08 -80.61 35.39
C GLU A 633 -9.17 -81.85 35.32
N ASP A 634 -8.71 -82.20 34.12
CA ASP A 634 -7.88 -83.35 33.82
C ASP A 634 -6.45 -82.98 33.42
N PHE A 635 -5.96 -81.77 33.75
CA PHE A 635 -4.62 -81.28 33.41
C PHE A 635 -3.49 -82.16 34.01
N LYS A 636 -2.54 -82.58 33.17
CA LYS A 636 -1.46 -83.53 33.47
C LYS A 636 -0.07 -82.90 33.32
N ASP A 637 0.92 -83.54 33.92
CA ASP A 637 2.31 -83.18 33.67
C ASP A 637 2.70 -83.56 32.22
N GLY A 638 3.29 -82.61 31.50
CA GLY A 638 3.53 -82.70 30.06
C GLY A 638 2.43 -82.15 29.14
N ASP A 639 1.26 -81.72 29.66
CA ASP A 639 0.27 -80.98 28.87
C ASP A 639 0.80 -79.57 28.49
N PRO A 640 0.30 -78.94 27.41
CA PRO A 640 0.65 -77.57 27.06
C PRO A 640 0.34 -76.60 28.21
N PRO A 641 1.23 -75.63 28.52
CA PRO A 641 0.99 -74.70 29.63
C PRO A 641 -0.27 -73.85 29.38
N PRO A 642 -1.06 -73.55 30.43
CA PRO A 642 -2.23 -72.69 30.29
C PRO A 642 -1.82 -71.26 29.88
N SER A 643 -2.76 -70.52 29.30
CA SER A 643 -2.55 -69.13 28.85
C SER A 643 -2.06 -68.25 30.00
N LYS A 644 -0.91 -67.59 29.83
CA LYS A 644 -0.25 -66.78 30.88
C LYS A 644 -1.22 -65.74 31.46
N PHE A 645 -1.44 -65.79 32.78
CA PHE A 645 -2.50 -65.02 33.43
C PHE A 645 -2.05 -64.20 34.65
N LEU A 646 -2.78 -63.10 34.89
CA LEU A 646 -2.76 -62.35 36.15
C LEU A 646 -4.18 -62.29 36.74
N ILE A 647 -4.28 -62.39 38.06
CA ILE A 647 -5.55 -62.26 38.80
C ILE A 647 -5.36 -61.23 39.92
N PHE A 648 -6.06 -60.11 39.84
CA PHE A 648 -6.05 -59.06 40.85
C PHE A 648 -7.05 -59.36 41.97
N PHE A 649 -6.70 -59.02 43.20
CA PHE A 649 -7.54 -59.16 44.40
C PHE A 649 -7.40 -57.92 45.29
N ASP A 650 -8.52 -57.46 45.84
CA ASP A 650 -8.58 -56.34 46.79
C ASP A 650 -7.79 -56.62 48.08
N ASN A 651 -7.55 -57.89 48.44
CA ASN A 651 -6.78 -58.23 49.62
C ASN A 651 -5.88 -59.48 49.49
N ILE A 652 -4.78 -59.44 50.24
CA ILE A 652 -3.71 -60.45 50.25
C ILE A 652 -4.23 -61.85 50.62
N LYS A 653 -5.22 -61.97 51.51
CA LYS A 653 -5.71 -63.27 51.98
C LYS A 653 -6.50 -64.01 50.91
N GLU A 654 -7.23 -63.28 50.07
CA GLU A 654 -7.92 -63.85 48.92
C GLU A 654 -6.95 -64.25 47.81
N ALA A 655 -5.90 -63.45 47.53
CA ALA A 655 -4.83 -63.86 46.62
C ALA A 655 -4.12 -65.15 47.09
N GLU A 656 -3.76 -65.24 48.38
CA GLU A 656 -3.15 -66.44 48.98
C GLU A 656 -4.09 -67.67 48.93
N ALA A 657 -5.39 -67.47 49.18
CA ALA A 657 -6.40 -68.53 49.12
C ALA A 657 -6.69 -69.00 47.68
N ALA A 658 -6.76 -68.08 46.72
CA ALA A 658 -6.93 -68.38 45.30
C ALA A 658 -5.74 -69.20 44.75
N VAL A 659 -4.51 -68.84 45.13
CA VAL A 659 -3.33 -69.67 44.79
C VAL A 659 -3.46 -71.07 45.38
N LYS A 660 -3.90 -71.21 46.64
CA LYS A 660 -4.11 -72.53 47.25
C LYS A 660 -5.16 -73.36 46.50
N HIS A 661 -6.24 -72.73 46.05
CA HIS A 661 -7.28 -73.37 45.24
C HIS A 661 -6.74 -73.82 43.87
N LEU A 662 -6.14 -72.90 43.10
CA LEU A 662 -5.57 -73.18 41.78
C LEU A 662 -4.45 -74.23 41.84
N ARG A 663 -3.60 -74.20 42.86
CA ARG A 663 -2.59 -75.24 43.12
C ARG A 663 -3.17 -76.63 43.40
N SER A 664 -4.38 -76.70 43.97
CA SER A 664 -5.03 -77.99 44.21
C SER A 664 -5.46 -78.69 42.91
N ARG A 665 -5.65 -77.92 41.84
CA ARG A 665 -5.97 -78.41 40.48
C ARG A 665 -4.75 -78.90 39.70
N LEU A 666 -3.52 -78.58 40.15
CA LEU A 666 -2.29 -78.96 39.46
C LEU A 666 -1.65 -80.25 40.01
N PRO A 667 -1.04 -81.07 39.13
CA PRO A 667 -0.08 -82.11 39.53
C PRO A 667 1.00 -81.56 40.45
N GLU A 668 1.46 -82.38 41.40
CA GLU A 668 2.39 -81.95 42.45
C GLU A 668 3.67 -81.24 41.94
N PRO A 669 4.37 -81.70 40.88
CA PRO A 669 5.54 -81.02 40.33
C PRO A 669 5.27 -79.61 39.77
N LEU A 670 4.02 -79.31 39.41
CA LEU A 670 3.63 -78.07 38.74
C LEU A 670 2.97 -77.05 39.68
N ARG A 671 2.76 -77.36 40.96
CA ARG A 671 2.07 -76.44 41.89
C ARG A 671 2.78 -75.10 42.06
N ASP A 672 4.11 -75.08 42.04
CA ASP A 672 4.87 -73.82 42.09
C ASP A 672 4.88 -73.02 40.78
N LYS A 673 4.20 -73.50 39.72
CA LYS A 673 3.90 -72.71 38.52
C LYS A 673 2.79 -71.67 38.74
N ILE A 674 2.13 -71.63 39.90
CA ILE A 674 1.19 -70.57 40.28
C ILE A 674 1.57 -70.04 41.65
N LYS A 675 1.75 -68.72 41.77
CA LYS A 675 2.23 -68.06 43.00
C LYS A 675 1.43 -66.79 43.29
N HIS A 676 1.66 -66.19 44.45
CA HIS A 676 1.10 -64.88 44.79
C HIS A 676 2.20 -63.82 44.90
N PHE A 677 1.85 -62.55 44.67
CA PHE A 677 2.73 -61.40 44.83
C PHE A 677 2.07 -60.33 45.70
N ARG A 678 2.85 -59.68 46.58
CA ARG A 678 2.41 -58.54 47.40
C ARG A 678 3.58 -57.60 47.72
N SER A 679 3.30 -56.31 47.86
CA SER A 679 4.27 -55.24 48.21
C SER A 679 5.21 -55.56 49.39
N ILE A 680 4.72 -56.29 50.40
CA ILE A 680 5.44 -56.59 51.66
C ILE A 680 6.50 -57.69 51.47
N MET A 681 6.59 -58.35 50.31
CA MET A 681 7.62 -59.35 50.03
C MET A 681 9.02 -58.72 49.90
N MET A 682 10.04 -59.50 50.26
CA MET A 682 11.44 -59.09 50.13
C MET A 682 11.78 -58.70 48.67
N PRO A 683 12.64 -57.69 48.44
CA PRO A 683 12.99 -57.24 47.09
C PRO A 683 13.46 -58.38 46.18
N GLU A 684 14.25 -59.30 46.72
CA GLU A 684 14.85 -60.42 46.00
C GLU A 684 13.75 -61.36 45.46
N TYR A 685 12.81 -61.76 46.31
CA TYR A 685 11.63 -62.55 45.90
C TYR A 685 10.79 -61.80 44.84
N ARG A 686 10.67 -60.48 44.94
CA ARG A 686 9.87 -59.70 43.97
C ARG A 686 10.55 -59.58 42.61
N ASP A 687 11.88 -59.45 42.58
CA ASP A 687 12.67 -59.46 41.35
C ASP A 687 12.69 -60.89 40.74
N ASP A 688 12.85 -61.95 41.56
CA ASP A 688 12.81 -63.38 41.16
C ASP A 688 11.47 -63.77 40.49
N GLU A 689 10.33 -63.51 41.14
CA GLU A 689 9.02 -63.91 40.60
C GLU A 689 8.59 -63.07 39.38
N TYR A 690 9.10 -61.84 39.25
CA TYR A 690 8.90 -61.03 38.05
C TYR A 690 9.62 -61.63 36.85
N ASP A 691 10.92 -61.94 36.97
CA ASP A 691 11.67 -62.56 35.88
C ASP A 691 11.17 -64.01 35.60
N ALA A 692 10.72 -64.75 36.60
CA ALA A 692 10.06 -66.05 36.39
C ALA A 692 8.76 -65.95 35.56
N LEU A 693 7.88 -64.98 35.83
CA LEU A 693 6.67 -64.78 35.02
C LEU A 693 7.01 -64.32 33.60
N LYS A 694 8.00 -63.44 33.47
CA LYS A 694 8.48 -62.89 32.19
C LYS A 694 9.06 -63.98 31.29
N ASN A 695 9.95 -64.82 31.83
CA ASN A 695 10.54 -65.97 31.12
C ASN A 695 9.52 -67.10 30.84
N SER A 696 8.32 -67.04 31.44
CA SER A 696 7.29 -68.11 31.42
C SER A 696 7.67 -69.35 32.24
N ASP A 697 8.56 -69.21 33.22
CA ASP A 697 8.87 -70.25 34.21
C ASP A 697 7.68 -70.53 35.15
N ILE A 698 6.73 -69.60 35.27
CA ILE A 698 5.44 -69.78 35.95
C ILE A 698 4.26 -69.43 35.03
N PHE A 699 3.10 -70.06 35.26
CA PHE A 699 1.88 -69.91 34.47
C PHE A 699 1.12 -68.61 34.79
N GLY A 700 1.17 -68.14 36.04
CA GLY A 700 0.46 -66.93 36.44
C GLY A 700 0.61 -66.56 37.91
N LEU A 701 0.17 -65.35 38.23
CA LEU A 701 0.22 -64.78 39.57
C LEU A 701 -1.14 -64.26 40.05
N CYS A 702 -1.45 -64.53 41.32
CA CYS A 702 -2.51 -63.85 42.06
C CYS A 702 -1.90 -62.66 42.84
N VAL A 703 -2.40 -61.46 42.61
CA VAL A 703 -1.72 -60.22 42.98
C VAL A 703 -2.70 -59.22 43.61
N THR A 704 -2.17 -58.16 44.22
CA THR A 704 -2.91 -56.92 44.47
C THR A 704 -2.38 -55.82 43.55
N ASP A 705 -3.00 -54.64 43.57
CA ASP A 705 -2.56 -53.44 42.82
C ASP A 705 -1.06 -53.12 42.97
N SER A 706 -0.43 -53.58 44.04
CA SER A 706 1.03 -53.51 44.25
C SER A 706 1.89 -54.19 43.18
N PHE A 707 1.30 -54.98 42.28
CA PHE A 707 1.94 -55.57 41.09
C PHE A 707 1.56 -54.86 39.77
N GLY A 708 0.69 -53.84 39.79
CA GLY A 708 0.16 -53.23 38.56
C GLY A 708 1.10 -52.23 37.87
N MET A 709 1.98 -51.56 38.61
CA MET A 709 2.75 -50.40 38.14
C MET A 709 4.23 -50.72 37.93
N GLY A 710 4.81 -50.17 36.86
CA GLY A 710 6.22 -50.36 36.54
C GLY A 710 6.61 -51.78 36.14
N LEU A 711 5.67 -52.56 35.62
CA LEU A 711 5.96 -53.86 35.02
C LEU A 711 5.86 -53.76 33.48
N ASP A 712 6.91 -54.19 32.80
CA ASP A 712 6.91 -54.45 31.36
C ASP A 712 7.00 -55.97 31.16
N LEU A 713 5.83 -56.60 31.00
CA LEU A 713 5.68 -58.06 30.86
C LEU A 713 5.04 -58.37 29.50
N PRO A 714 5.76 -59.03 28.58
CA PRO A 714 5.17 -59.49 27.32
C PRO A 714 4.28 -60.71 27.54
N ASP A 715 3.43 -60.97 26.56
CA ASP A 715 2.71 -62.24 26.36
C ASP A 715 1.79 -62.68 27.52
N ILE A 716 1.29 -61.72 28.32
CA ILE A 716 0.14 -61.95 29.21
C ILE A 716 -1.12 -62.02 28.34
N LEU A 717 -1.83 -63.14 28.39
CA LEU A 717 -3.02 -63.40 27.58
C LEU A 717 -4.33 -63.19 28.33
N LEU A 718 -4.31 -63.29 29.66
CA LEU A 718 -5.48 -63.12 30.52
C LEU A 718 -5.15 -62.18 31.70
N ILE A 719 -6.02 -61.21 31.92
CA ILE A 719 -6.04 -60.39 33.15
C ILE A 719 -7.45 -60.50 33.72
N ILE A 720 -7.55 -60.82 35.00
CA ILE A 720 -8.79 -61.07 35.73
C ILE A 720 -8.82 -60.17 36.97
N GLN A 721 -10.01 -59.72 37.32
CA GLN A 721 -10.39 -58.98 38.53
C GLN A 721 -11.75 -59.52 38.98
#